data_AF-A0A2S2C6P1-F1
#
_entry.id   AF-A0A2S2C6P1-F1
#
_cell.length_a   1.000
_cell.length_b   1.000
_cell.length_c   1.000
_cell.angle_alpha   90.00
_cell.angle_beta   90.00
_cell.angle_gamma   90.00
#
_symmetry.space_group_name_H-M   'P 1'
#
loop_
_entity.id
_entity.type
_entity.pdbx_description
1 polymer ?
#
loop_
_entity_poly.entity_id
_entity_poly.type
_entity_poly.pdbx_seq_one_letter_code
_entity_poly.pdbx_strand_id
1 'polypeptide(L)'
;MTGGRDEATIDWVEAARVRCDPQALEDLWAAVPEPMRLLCFAESSVPPEYAGAFCHDGTWRAGVDLSQLPEPMRREVAWCVFRIIELGGKIPTPGLSMLVRRLGEVIADRAGRAPASLLGLPVRDWCRQIQHAVHRRRGRLPAATTMNNIRCLLTRMMRLLVTASDTGPWWQRDRWNPVEDNRIPLREHEPMGRYSVRFDRIGTRWLRRGLQWHCKVGLETGSLSWSTVHRRIVAVGEFDGFLGGRGVEGPWLIDGAAGMRALMLEFLGHLRARPVTRGRRTGRLSPASMQRLASDVEQFYLFMTDNKDAAAAALAEPGWRRLGPEHAGFYRRGELPGKPRPRLDGQVIDDDAMTRIMGGLDLLGAAVADGGFGDEQAMRITMLVALLGRRVSEICLLDRDPLLPLSPTAPASPGDPAADGDELGLVAKLRYQQTKIDGGPDTIPVHAEVVAIIREQQQWAQRFLAEHGAPGRTPKYLFLAALMNRNGDRPYSGTVLRNLLTDLAVRLDVRDSTGALVDFNRTHRFRHTVATRLLNSGVPLHVLQRYLGHLTPTMSMTYAQTLQSTAEAEFLRFRKITADGRELEVDPRDLYDMLELDRRTDRILPNGYCLLPPRQVCGKGNACLTCDKFATDATFLPELQIQLVRTTQLITERRATFEARTGHQMGEDNIWLAGRHQERDALGRIILTLGHTRLADGTAGAIRGAGVEARTEAITGKEDNH
;
A
#
# COMPACT_ATOMS: atom_id res chain seq x y z
N MET A 1 -2.45 24.33 -8.02
CA MET A 1 -3.75 23.91 -8.59
C MET A 1 -4.92 24.27 -7.65
N THR A 2 -5.15 25.55 -7.36
CA THR A 2 -6.07 25.99 -6.30
C THR A 2 -7.22 26.88 -6.78
N GLY A 3 -7.14 27.50 -7.97
CA GLY A 3 -8.18 28.42 -8.46
C GLY A 3 -9.58 27.81 -8.63
N GLY A 4 -9.70 26.63 -9.26
CA GLY A 4 -11.01 25.99 -9.50
C GLY A 4 -11.64 25.25 -8.30
N ARG A 5 -10.96 25.17 -7.14
CA ARG A 5 -11.49 24.46 -5.96
C ARG A 5 -12.50 25.30 -5.18
N ASP A 6 -12.37 26.63 -5.28
CA ASP A 6 -13.08 27.56 -4.43
C ASP A 6 -14.44 27.97 -5.01
N GLU A 7 -14.51 28.34 -6.29
CA GLU A 7 -15.78 28.72 -6.95
C GLU A 7 -16.82 27.61 -6.87
N ALA A 8 -16.43 26.39 -7.20
CA ALA A 8 -17.37 25.30 -7.20
C ALA A 8 -17.63 24.75 -5.76
N THR A 9 -16.87 25.18 -4.75
CA THR A 9 -17.27 25.00 -3.34
C THR A 9 -18.38 25.97 -2.96
N ILE A 10 -18.29 27.20 -3.46
CA ILE A 10 -19.26 28.26 -3.21
C ILE A 10 -20.64 27.87 -3.76
N ASP A 11 -20.70 27.39 -4.99
CA ASP A 11 -21.96 27.04 -5.65
C ASP A 11 -22.74 25.93 -4.90
N TRP A 12 -22.02 24.96 -4.31
CA TRP A 12 -22.64 23.93 -3.47
C TRP A 12 -23.18 24.49 -2.14
N VAL A 13 -22.40 25.34 -1.46
CA VAL A 13 -22.86 25.99 -0.21
C VAL A 13 -24.14 26.78 -0.48
N GLU A 14 -24.19 27.47 -1.62
CA GLU A 14 -25.34 28.26 -2.04
C GLU A 14 -26.60 27.41 -2.27
N ALA A 15 -26.47 26.28 -2.98
CA ALA A 15 -27.58 25.36 -3.23
C ALA A 15 -28.10 24.66 -1.96
N ALA A 16 -27.21 24.36 -1.01
CA ALA A 16 -27.56 23.62 0.20
C ALA A 16 -28.14 24.51 1.31
N ARG A 17 -27.88 25.83 1.27
CA ARG A 17 -28.43 26.86 2.16
C ARG A 17 -29.96 26.87 2.25
N VAL A 18 -30.65 26.57 1.15
CA VAL A 18 -32.12 26.59 1.06
C VAL A 18 -32.76 25.48 1.91
N ARG A 19 -32.00 24.44 2.27
CA ARG A 19 -32.48 23.30 3.07
C ARG A 19 -32.16 23.40 4.57
N CYS A 20 -31.57 24.52 5.00
CA CYS A 20 -31.21 24.70 6.40
C CYS A 20 -32.45 25.06 7.23
N ASP A 21 -32.63 24.36 8.35
CA ASP A 21 -33.71 24.64 9.29
C ASP A 21 -33.37 25.87 10.14
N PRO A 22 -34.24 26.91 10.21
CA PRO A 22 -34.08 28.03 11.13
C PRO A 22 -33.95 27.62 12.61
N GLN A 23 -34.57 26.51 13.01
CA GLN A 23 -34.49 25.99 14.38
C GLN A 23 -33.12 25.38 14.72
N ALA A 24 -32.35 24.97 13.69
CA ALA A 24 -31.04 24.36 13.88
C ALA A 24 -30.07 25.29 14.64
N LEU A 25 -30.23 26.61 14.53
CA LEU A 25 -29.34 27.55 15.23
C LEU A 25 -29.39 27.40 16.75
N GLU A 26 -30.56 27.10 17.32
CA GLU A 26 -30.69 26.88 18.76
C GLU A 26 -29.94 25.60 19.19
N ASP A 27 -30.05 24.53 18.41
CA ASP A 27 -29.33 23.28 18.65
C ASP A 27 -27.81 23.45 18.48
N LEU A 28 -27.39 24.17 17.44
CA LEU A 28 -25.97 24.50 17.22
C LEU A 28 -25.44 25.33 18.39
N TRP A 29 -26.18 26.33 18.84
CA TRP A 29 -25.77 27.18 19.96
C TRP A 29 -25.70 26.40 21.29
N ALA A 30 -26.66 25.50 21.53
CA ALA A 30 -26.65 24.62 22.69
C ALA A 30 -25.40 23.73 22.72
N ALA A 31 -24.90 23.30 21.55
CA ALA A 31 -23.68 22.51 21.43
C ALA A 31 -22.39 23.29 21.71
N VAL A 32 -22.41 24.63 21.74
CA VAL A 32 -21.25 25.44 22.14
C VAL A 32 -21.11 25.38 23.66
N PRO A 33 -19.94 24.96 24.21
CA PRO A 33 -19.69 24.98 25.65
C PRO A 33 -19.89 26.37 26.23
N GLU A 34 -20.49 26.46 27.41
CA GLU A 34 -20.80 27.73 28.07
C GLU A 34 -19.59 28.69 28.16
N PRO A 35 -18.36 28.25 28.52
CA PRO A 35 -17.18 29.12 28.53
C PRO A 35 -16.75 29.66 27.15
N MET A 36 -17.22 29.05 26.06
CA MET A 36 -16.93 29.45 24.69
C MET A 36 -18.03 30.31 24.06
N ARG A 37 -19.13 30.59 24.79
CA ARG A 37 -20.23 31.47 24.36
C ARG A 37 -19.86 32.96 24.52
N LEU A 38 -18.77 33.36 23.90
CA LEU A 38 -18.13 34.67 24.09
C LEU A 38 -18.62 35.71 23.06
N LEU A 39 -18.77 36.96 23.51
CA LEU A 39 -18.96 38.11 22.62
C LEU A 39 -17.63 38.61 22.03
N CYS A 40 -16.52 38.39 22.72
CA CYS A 40 -15.18 38.73 22.26
C CYS A 40 -14.22 37.56 22.52
N PHE A 41 -13.56 37.07 21.47
CA PHE A 41 -12.51 36.06 21.58
C PHE A 41 -11.16 36.74 21.75
N ALA A 42 -10.63 36.75 22.96
CA ALA A 42 -9.34 37.32 23.32
C ALA A 42 -8.58 36.38 24.24
N GLU A 43 -7.27 36.59 24.40
CA GLU A 43 -6.42 35.82 25.29
C GLU A 43 -6.95 35.78 26.74
N SER A 44 -7.58 36.86 27.21
CA SER A 44 -8.15 36.95 28.55
C SER A 44 -9.52 36.29 28.72
N SER A 45 -10.25 36.04 27.64
CA SER A 45 -11.63 35.50 27.67
C SER A 45 -11.72 34.06 27.23
N VAL A 46 -10.81 33.60 26.35
CA VAL A 46 -10.81 32.22 25.86
C VAL A 46 -10.19 31.29 26.91
N PRO A 47 -10.87 30.19 27.29
CA PRO A 47 -10.33 29.24 28.26
C PRO A 47 -8.96 28.68 27.85
N PRO A 48 -8.05 28.41 28.80
CA PRO A 48 -6.69 27.94 28.50
C PRO A 48 -6.64 26.70 27.63
N GLU A 49 -7.59 25.78 27.80
CA GLU A 49 -7.72 24.56 26.99
C GLU A 49 -7.94 24.84 25.50
N TYR A 50 -8.54 25.98 25.12
CA TYR A 50 -8.80 26.38 23.73
C TYR A 50 -7.80 27.41 23.20
N ALA A 51 -7.03 28.09 24.06
CA ALA A 51 -6.11 29.16 23.68
C ALA A 51 -5.14 28.73 22.56
N GLY A 52 -4.56 27.53 22.65
CA GLY A 52 -3.65 26.98 21.63
C GLY A 52 -4.25 26.75 20.24
N ALA A 53 -5.57 26.88 20.09
CA ALA A 53 -6.24 26.81 18.80
C ALA A 53 -6.24 28.15 18.02
N PHE A 54 -5.94 29.27 18.66
CA PHE A 54 -5.87 30.59 18.03
C PHE A 54 -4.44 30.90 17.59
N CYS A 55 -4.27 31.51 16.41
CA CYS A 55 -2.96 31.98 15.96
C CYS A 55 -2.53 33.20 16.80
N HIS A 56 -1.41 33.08 17.51
CA HIS A 56 -0.89 34.11 18.39
C HIS A 56 -0.08 35.13 17.58
N ASP A 57 -0.70 36.27 17.28
CA ASP A 57 -0.06 37.45 16.72
C ASP A 57 -0.61 38.71 17.40
N GLY A 58 -0.21 39.91 16.96
CA GLY A 58 -0.68 41.17 17.56
C GLY A 58 -2.21 41.34 17.55
N THR A 59 -2.93 40.67 16.65
CA THR A 59 -4.41 40.73 16.60
C THR A 59 -5.07 39.85 17.65
N TRP A 60 -4.38 38.82 18.14
CA TRP A 60 -4.87 37.95 19.22
C TRP A 60 -4.96 38.68 20.55
N ARG A 61 -4.00 39.56 20.86
CA ARG A 61 -4.01 40.41 22.06
C ARG A 61 -5.16 41.42 22.05
N ALA A 62 -5.50 41.96 20.88
CA ALA A 62 -6.59 42.93 20.73
C ALA A 62 -7.99 42.30 20.80
N GLY A 63 -8.08 40.97 20.60
CA GLY A 63 -9.32 40.24 20.57
C GLY A 63 -10.13 40.37 19.27
N VAL A 64 -11.05 39.45 19.06
CA VAL A 64 -12.05 39.45 17.99
C VAL A 64 -13.41 39.74 18.61
N ASP A 65 -13.86 40.99 18.52
CA ASP A 65 -15.17 41.42 19.00
C ASP A 65 -16.28 41.17 17.96
N LEU A 66 -17.29 40.37 18.35
CA LEU A 66 -18.46 40.05 17.54
C LEU A 66 -19.63 41.03 17.75
N SER A 67 -19.52 41.99 18.67
CA SER A 67 -20.62 42.90 19.07
C SER A 67 -21.28 43.63 17.91
N GLN A 68 -20.53 43.91 16.85
CA GLN A 68 -20.97 44.62 15.64
C GLN A 68 -21.89 43.80 14.73
N LEU A 69 -22.02 42.49 14.97
CA LEU A 69 -22.88 41.61 14.18
C LEU A 69 -24.27 41.43 14.85
N PRO A 70 -25.33 41.20 14.06
CA PRO A 70 -26.63 40.78 14.57
C PRO A 70 -26.50 39.52 15.41
N GLU A 71 -27.37 39.38 16.41
CA GLU A 71 -27.30 38.29 17.38
C GLU A 71 -27.19 36.90 16.72
N PRO A 72 -28.03 36.52 15.74
CA PRO A 72 -27.98 35.17 15.18
C PRO A 72 -26.63 34.89 14.50
N MET A 73 -26.11 35.89 13.78
CA MET A 73 -24.80 35.82 13.14
C MET A 73 -23.65 35.69 14.16
N ARG A 74 -23.77 36.31 15.35
CA ARG A 74 -22.77 36.13 16.42
C ARG A 74 -22.73 34.69 16.89
N ARG A 75 -23.89 34.07 17.13
CA ARG A 75 -23.99 32.65 17.51
C ARG A 75 -23.41 31.74 16.43
N GLU A 76 -23.74 32.00 15.16
CA GLU A 76 -23.20 31.24 14.03
C GLU A 76 -21.67 31.32 13.93
N VAL A 77 -21.09 32.52 14.06
CA VAL A 77 -19.64 32.72 14.04
C VAL A 77 -18.99 32.02 15.22
N ALA A 78 -19.52 32.20 16.43
CA ALA A 78 -19.00 31.57 17.63
C ALA A 78 -19.08 30.04 17.56
N TRP A 79 -20.19 29.48 17.07
CA TRP A 79 -20.32 28.06 16.80
C TRP A 79 -19.33 27.57 15.74
N CYS A 80 -19.13 28.31 14.66
CA CYS A 80 -18.14 27.96 13.64
C CYS A 80 -16.72 27.94 14.21
N VAL A 81 -16.37 28.92 15.06
CA VAL A 81 -15.08 28.96 15.77
C VAL A 81 -14.93 27.70 16.62
N PHE A 82 -15.91 27.41 17.48
CA PHE A 82 -15.90 26.22 18.32
C PHE A 82 -15.78 24.93 17.48
N ARG A 83 -16.60 24.78 16.43
CA ARG A 83 -16.60 23.60 15.56
C ARG A 83 -15.26 23.41 14.84
N ILE A 84 -14.60 24.48 14.42
CA ILE A 84 -13.25 24.39 13.83
C ILE A 84 -12.24 23.85 14.85
N ILE A 85 -12.31 24.31 16.10
CA ILE A 85 -11.43 23.90 17.20
C ILE A 85 -11.68 22.44 17.57
N GLU A 86 -12.95 22.05 17.67
CA GLU A 86 -13.40 20.68 17.94
C GLU A 86 -12.87 19.70 16.89
N LEU A 87 -12.89 20.07 15.60
CA LEU A 87 -12.33 19.30 14.48
C LEU A 87 -10.78 19.32 14.41
N GLY A 88 -10.11 19.81 15.46
CA GLY A 88 -8.65 19.86 15.58
C GLY A 88 -7.97 20.93 14.72
N GLY A 89 -8.75 21.87 14.17
CA GLY A 89 -8.25 22.99 13.37
C GLY A 89 -7.78 24.19 14.20
N LYS A 90 -7.01 25.07 13.56
CA LYS A 90 -6.65 26.39 14.13
C LYS A 90 -7.50 27.51 13.54
N ILE A 91 -7.67 28.58 14.32
CA ILE A 91 -8.38 29.80 13.97
C ILE A 91 -7.36 30.84 13.48
N PRO A 92 -7.43 31.28 12.21
CA PRO A 92 -6.58 32.35 11.71
C PRO A 92 -7.08 33.70 12.24
N THR A 93 -6.60 34.12 13.42
CA THR A 93 -7.08 35.30 14.15
C THR A 93 -7.13 36.59 13.32
N PRO A 94 -6.11 36.94 12.50
CA PRO A 94 -6.20 38.12 11.62
C PRO A 94 -7.28 37.99 10.57
N GLY A 95 -7.44 36.78 10.02
CA GLY A 95 -8.47 36.48 9.03
C GLY A 95 -9.87 36.59 9.63
N LEU A 96 -10.06 36.10 10.85
CA LEU A 96 -11.31 36.18 11.59
C LEU A 96 -11.66 37.63 11.97
N SER A 97 -10.72 38.36 12.58
CA SER A 97 -10.89 39.78 12.92
C SER A 97 -11.25 40.61 11.69
N MET A 98 -10.54 40.39 10.58
CA MET A 98 -10.83 41.05 9.32
C MET A 98 -12.22 40.69 8.79
N LEU A 99 -12.59 39.42 8.79
CA LEU A 99 -13.91 38.97 8.33
C LEU A 99 -15.03 39.63 9.14
N VAL A 100 -14.97 39.55 10.48
CA VAL A 100 -15.99 40.12 11.38
C VAL A 100 -16.14 41.62 11.15
N ARG A 101 -15.02 42.36 11.08
CA ARG A 101 -15.06 43.80 10.77
C ARG A 101 -15.74 44.08 9.44
N ARG A 102 -15.42 43.32 8.38
CA ARG A 102 -16.02 43.53 7.05
C ARG A 102 -17.49 43.16 7.00
N LEU A 103 -17.91 42.13 7.74
CA LEU A 103 -19.33 41.80 7.90
C LEU A 103 -20.07 42.94 8.60
N GLY A 104 -19.52 43.46 9.71
CA GLY A 104 -20.08 44.61 10.43
C GLY A 104 -20.22 45.85 9.55
N GLU A 105 -19.21 46.16 8.72
CA GLU A 105 -19.26 47.25 7.73
C GLU A 105 -20.41 47.08 6.72
N VAL A 106 -20.66 45.85 6.23
CA VAL A 106 -21.76 45.55 5.31
C VAL A 106 -23.13 45.65 6.01
N ILE A 107 -23.21 45.18 7.25
CA ILE A 107 -24.44 45.24 8.07
C ILE A 107 -24.82 46.70 8.33
N ALA A 108 -23.86 47.53 8.74
CA ALA A 108 -24.07 48.95 8.98
C ALA A 108 -24.55 49.69 7.71
N ASP A 109 -24.01 49.35 6.54
CA ASP A 109 -24.40 49.94 5.26
C ASP A 109 -25.82 49.56 4.79
N ARG A 110 -26.41 48.52 5.38
CA ARG A 110 -27.69 47.93 4.97
C ARG A 110 -28.82 48.14 5.98
N ALA A 111 -28.67 49.05 6.94
CA ALA A 111 -29.62 49.31 8.04
C ALA A 111 -31.09 48.96 7.71
N GLY A 112 -31.65 47.97 8.41
CA GLY A 112 -33.03 47.46 8.23
C GLY A 112 -33.23 46.38 7.14
N ARG A 113 -32.28 46.20 6.21
CA ARG A 113 -32.26 45.14 5.17
C ARG A 113 -31.02 44.24 5.26
N ALA A 114 -30.29 44.32 6.38
CA ALA A 114 -29.09 43.52 6.60
C ALA A 114 -29.47 42.04 6.85
N PRO A 115 -28.73 41.07 6.28
CA PRO A 115 -28.96 39.66 6.61
C PRO A 115 -28.63 39.41 8.08
N ALA A 116 -29.53 38.74 8.80
CA ALA A 116 -29.34 38.37 10.21
C ALA A 116 -28.41 37.17 10.41
N SER A 117 -28.10 36.44 9.33
CA SER A 117 -27.32 35.18 9.31
C SER A 117 -26.24 35.25 8.22
N LEU A 118 -25.12 34.55 8.43
CA LEU A 118 -24.10 34.28 7.42
C LEU A 118 -24.71 33.57 6.21
N LEU A 119 -25.71 32.72 6.42
CA LEU A 119 -26.49 32.05 5.38
C LEU A 119 -27.52 32.98 4.72
N GLY A 120 -27.62 34.24 5.12
CA GLY A 120 -28.54 35.20 4.50
C GLY A 120 -28.15 35.58 3.06
N LEU A 121 -26.86 35.55 2.70
CA LEU A 121 -26.38 35.83 1.35
C LEU A 121 -25.46 34.73 0.79
N PRO A 122 -25.43 34.53 -0.54
CA PRO A 122 -24.41 33.74 -1.22
C PRO A 122 -22.98 34.23 -0.90
N VAL A 123 -21.97 33.36 -0.94
CA VAL A 123 -20.57 33.76 -0.66
C VAL A 123 -20.11 34.82 -1.67
N ARG A 124 -20.49 34.67 -2.94
CA ARG A 124 -20.13 35.62 -4.01
C ARG A 124 -20.69 37.01 -3.70
N ASP A 125 -21.93 37.05 -3.20
CA ASP A 125 -22.59 38.31 -2.87
C ASP A 125 -22.02 38.93 -1.60
N TRP A 126 -21.73 38.14 -0.56
CA TRP A 126 -20.97 38.62 0.59
C TRP A 126 -19.64 39.26 0.17
N CYS A 127 -18.86 38.59 -0.67
CA CYS A 127 -17.58 39.13 -1.14
C CYS A 127 -17.77 40.45 -1.89
N ARG A 128 -18.78 40.53 -2.77
CA ARG A 128 -19.12 41.74 -3.52
C ARG A 128 -19.54 42.89 -2.59
N GLN A 129 -20.40 42.62 -1.62
CA GLN A 129 -20.85 43.61 -0.64
C GLN A 129 -19.70 44.13 0.21
N ILE A 130 -18.79 43.24 0.64
CA ILE A 130 -17.57 43.63 1.36
C ILE A 130 -16.71 44.56 0.49
N GLN A 131 -16.49 44.24 -0.79
CA GLN A 131 -15.73 45.11 -1.69
C GLN A 131 -16.38 46.50 -1.83
N HIS A 132 -17.70 46.57 -1.97
CA HIS A 132 -18.43 47.84 -2.01
C HIS A 132 -18.33 48.62 -0.69
N ALA A 133 -18.50 47.96 0.45
CA ALA A 133 -18.41 48.56 1.77
C ALA A 133 -17.01 49.15 2.05
N VAL A 134 -15.95 48.46 1.62
CA VAL A 134 -14.57 48.95 1.73
C VAL A 134 -14.32 50.12 0.78
N HIS A 135 -14.76 50.01 -0.47
CA HIS A 135 -14.58 51.08 -1.45
C HIS A 135 -15.27 52.37 -0.99
N ARG A 136 -16.51 52.28 -0.48
CA ARG A 136 -17.26 53.44 0.04
C ARG A 136 -16.52 54.16 1.17
N ARG A 137 -15.90 53.42 2.08
CA ARG A 137 -15.22 53.98 3.27
C ARG A 137 -13.80 54.48 2.98
N ARG A 138 -13.09 53.85 2.03
CA ARG A 138 -11.64 54.07 1.84
C ARG A 138 -11.26 54.60 0.46
N GLY A 139 -12.23 54.76 -0.45
CA GLY A 139 -11.99 55.17 -1.84
C GLY A 139 -11.26 54.13 -2.69
N ARG A 140 -10.92 52.95 -2.16
CA ARG A 140 -10.18 51.88 -2.85
C ARG A 140 -10.72 50.50 -2.54
N LEU A 141 -10.53 49.56 -3.47
CA LEU A 141 -10.86 48.15 -3.26
C LEU A 141 -9.89 47.50 -2.26
N PRO A 142 -10.33 46.46 -1.51
CA PRO A 142 -9.45 45.68 -0.67
C PRO A 142 -8.41 44.90 -1.50
N ALA A 143 -7.25 44.65 -0.93
CA ALA A 143 -6.21 43.84 -1.57
C ALA A 143 -6.71 42.43 -1.90
N ALA A 144 -6.27 41.87 -3.04
CA ALA A 144 -6.71 40.56 -3.52
C ALA A 144 -6.40 39.44 -2.51
N THR A 145 -5.24 39.48 -1.85
CA THR A 145 -4.85 38.52 -0.79
C THR A 145 -5.80 38.59 0.41
N THR A 146 -6.20 39.79 0.83
CA THR A 146 -7.17 39.99 1.91
C THR A 146 -8.53 39.40 1.53
N MET A 147 -9.01 39.67 0.32
CA MET A 147 -10.27 39.11 -0.15
C MET A 147 -10.25 37.59 -0.28
N ASN A 148 -9.13 37.02 -0.71
CA ASN A 148 -8.97 35.56 -0.74
C ASN A 148 -9.05 34.96 0.66
N ASN A 149 -8.39 35.54 1.66
CA ASN A 149 -8.46 35.06 3.05
C ASN A 149 -9.89 35.15 3.62
N ILE A 150 -10.57 36.28 3.40
CA ILE A 150 -11.98 36.48 3.79
C ILE A 150 -12.86 35.42 3.13
N ARG A 151 -12.73 35.25 1.81
CA ARG A 151 -13.53 34.30 1.03
C ARG A 151 -13.32 32.86 1.52
N CYS A 152 -12.08 32.43 1.72
CA CYS A 152 -11.77 31.09 2.21
C CYS A 152 -12.36 30.83 3.61
N LEU A 153 -12.24 31.78 4.54
CA LEU A 153 -12.77 31.63 5.90
C LEU A 153 -14.31 31.65 5.90
N LEU A 154 -14.93 32.60 5.20
CA LEU A 154 -16.39 32.70 5.07
C LEU A 154 -16.98 31.43 4.45
N THR A 155 -16.38 30.95 3.35
CA THR A 155 -16.82 29.70 2.71
C THR A 155 -16.69 28.50 3.64
N ARG A 156 -15.65 28.44 4.48
CA ARG A 156 -15.49 27.37 5.47
C ARG A 156 -16.59 27.45 6.54
N MET A 157 -16.86 28.63 7.09
CA MET A 157 -17.89 28.83 8.11
C MET A 157 -19.28 28.48 7.58
N MET A 158 -19.65 29.02 6.42
CA MET A 158 -20.94 28.72 5.78
C MET A 158 -21.07 27.24 5.43
N ARG A 159 -19.99 26.57 5.00
CA ARG A 159 -20.01 25.11 4.79
C ARG A 159 -20.31 24.35 6.08
N LEU A 160 -19.67 24.70 7.20
CA LEU A 160 -19.92 24.05 8.48
C LEU A 160 -21.38 24.21 8.91
N LEU A 161 -21.90 25.43 8.82
CA LEU A 161 -23.30 25.74 9.14
C LEU A 161 -24.25 24.91 8.28
N VAL A 162 -24.09 24.95 6.96
CA VAL A 162 -24.96 24.19 6.05
C VAL A 162 -24.85 22.69 6.30
N THR A 163 -23.65 22.17 6.57
CA THR A 163 -23.46 20.75 6.87
C THR A 163 -24.21 20.33 8.13
N ALA A 164 -24.21 21.16 9.16
CA ALA A 164 -24.82 20.87 10.46
C ALA A 164 -26.33 21.18 10.51
N SER A 165 -26.80 22.16 9.76
CA SER A 165 -28.21 22.59 9.73
C SER A 165 -29.07 21.88 8.68
N ASP A 166 -28.48 21.17 7.72
CA ASP A 166 -29.24 20.43 6.69
C ASP A 166 -29.72 19.07 7.22
N THR A 167 -31.04 18.99 7.42
CA THR A 167 -31.81 17.86 7.95
C THR A 167 -32.05 16.75 6.91
N GLY A 168 -31.73 16.99 5.64
CA GLY A 168 -31.89 16.00 4.58
C GLY A 168 -30.92 14.83 4.70
N PRO A 169 -31.15 13.72 3.95
CA PRO A 169 -30.25 12.59 3.96
C PRO A 169 -28.84 12.98 3.50
N TRP A 170 -27.83 12.69 4.32
CA TRP A 170 -26.43 13.13 4.11
C TRP A 170 -25.89 12.84 2.71
N TRP A 171 -26.26 11.68 2.15
CA TRP A 171 -25.75 11.19 0.87
C TRP A 171 -26.29 11.95 -0.33
N GLN A 172 -27.40 12.67 -0.18
CA GLN A 172 -27.99 13.42 -1.30
C GLN A 172 -27.23 14.71 -1.61
N ARG A 173 -26.24 15.07 -0.79
CA ARG A 173 -25.38 16.23 -1.01
C ARG A 173 -24.39 15.96 -2.13
N ASP A 174 -24.12 16.97 -2.95
CA ASP A 174 -23.11 16.85 -4.01
C ASP A 174 -21.67 16.91 -3.50
N ARG A 175 -21.48 17.31 -2.25
CA ARG A 175 -20.19 17.28 -1.57
C ARG A 175 -20.31 16.50 -0.28
N TRP A 176 -19.43 15.53 -0.11
CA TRP A 176 -19.32 14.79 1.15
C TRP A 176 -17.96 15.09 1.79
N ASN A 177 -17.99 15.35 3.09
CA ASN A 177 -16.79 15.53 3.90
C ASN A 177 -17.00 14.83 5.24
N PRO A 178 -16.41 13.64 5.44
CA PRO A 178 -16.65 12.84 6.64
C PRO A 178 -16.02 13.43 7.90
N VAL A 179 -15.11 14.40 7.78
CA VAL A 179 -14.60 15.15 8.94
C VAL A 179 -15.66 16.13 9.45
N GLU A 180 -16.44 16.72 8.54
CA GLU A 180 -17.42 17.75 8.89
C GLU A 180 -18.82 17.15 9.16
N ASP A 181 -19.17 16.06 8.47
CA ASP A 181 -20.45 15.35 8.58
C ASP A 181 -20.23 13.92 9.14
N ASN A 182 -20.54 13.75 10.43
CA ASN A 182 -20.36 12.50 11.15
C ASN A 182 -21.41 11.42 10.80
N ARG A 183 -22.44 11.75 10.00
CA ARG A 183 -23.44 10.78 9.54
C ARG A 183 -22.91 9.87 8.44
N ILE A 184 -21.75 10.22 7.86
CA ILE A 184 -21.09 9.41 6.84
C ILE A 184 -20.37 8.25 7.52
N PRO A 185 -20.76 6.99 7.28
CA PRO A 185 -20.11 5.86 7.91
C PRO A 185 -18.70 5.69 7.33
N LEU A 186 -17.71 5.59 8.22
CA LEU A 186 -16.32 5.29 7.88
C LEU A 186 -15.83 4.08 8.68
N ARG A 187 -14.87 3.34 8.12
CA ARG A 187 -14.11 2.34 8.86
C ARG A 187 -13.25 3.02 9.92
N GLU A 188 -12.91 2.29 10.98
CA GLU A 188 -12.09 2.82 12.08
C GLU A 188 -10.76 3.39 11.58
N HIS A 189 -10.11 2.71 10.63
CA HIS A 189 -8.87 3.15 9.98
C HIS A 189 -9.09 3.37 8.47
N GLU A 190 -9.86 4.41 8.14
CA GLU A 190 -10.23 4.70 6.76
C GLU A 190 -9.11 5.43 5.95
N PRO A 191 -8.53 4.80 4.92
CA PRO A 191 -7.59 5.47 4.04
C PRO A 191 -8.27 6.62 3.31
N MET A 192 -7.64 7.79 3.32
CA MET A 192 -8.24 9.00 2.76
C MET A 192 -9.56 9.44 3.42
N GLY A 193 -9.95 8.89 4.58
CA GLY A 193 -11.19 9.24 5.29
C GLY A 193 -11.30 10.69 5.79
N ARG A 194 -10.40 11.57 5.37
CA ARG A 194 -10.42 13.02 5.62
C ARG A 194 -10.57 13.88 4.37
N TYR A 195 -10.53 13.27 3.19
CA TYR A 195 -10.60 13.98 1.92
C TYR A 195 -12.06 14.14 1.50
N SER A 196 -12.46 15.35 1.14
CA SER A 196 -13.80 15.58 0.62
C SER A 196 -13.94 15.05 -0.80
N VAL A 197 -15.11 14.48 -1.11
CA VAL A 197 -15.48 14.08 -2.47
C VAL A 197 -16.55 15.01 -3.06
N ARG A 198 -16.64 15.03 -4.39
CA ARG A 198 -17.41 16.00 -5.17
C ARG A 198 -18.13 15.36 -6.35
N PHE A 199 -19.44 15.18 -6.21
CA PHE A 199 -20.35 14.63 -7.20
C PHE A 199 -20.89 15.71 -8.16
N ASP A 200 -20.82 16.99 -7.78
CA ASP A 200 -21.26 18.13 -8.59
C ASP A 200 -20.55 18.23 -9.95
N ARG A 201 -19.41 17.53 -10.10
CA ARG A 201 -18.63 17.42 -11.34
C ARG A 201 -19.29 16.55 -12.42
N ILE A 202 -20.27 15.73 -12.05
CA ILE A 202 -21.01 14.86 -12.96
C ILE A 202 -22.25 15.63 -13.41
N GLY A 203 -22.29 16.12 -14.63
CA GLY A 203 -23.38 16.96 -15.14
C GLY A 203 -24.71 16.21 -15.26
N THR A 204 -24.66 14.94 -15.67
CA THR A 204 -25.85 14.12 -15.88
C THR A 204 -26.52 13.77 -14.56
N ARG A 205 -27.77 14.23 -14.36
CA ARG A 205 -28.48 14.13 -13.09
C ARG A 205 -28.67 12.67 -12.63
N TRP A 206 -29.25 11.81 -13.46
CA TRP A 206 -29.50 10.42 -13.07
C TRP A 206 -28.19 9.69 -12.74
N LEU A 207 -27.10 9.97 -13.47
CA LEU A 207 -25.78 9.37 -13.24
C LEU A 207 -25.17 9.83 -11.91
N ARG A 208 -25.25 11.13 -11.62
CA ARG A 208 -24.81 11.71 -10.34
C ARG A 208 -25.56 11.08 -9.16
N ARG A 209 -26.90 11.05 -9.25
CA ARG A 209 -27.77 10.51 -8.19
C ARG A 209 -27.57 9.01 -8.00
N GLY A 210 -27.45 8.26 -9.10
CA GLY A 210 -27.11 6.84 -9.10
C GLY A 210 -25.79 6.58 -8.39
N LEU A 211 -24.74 7.35 -8.72
CA LEU A 211 -23.43 7.17 -8.10
C LEU A 211 -23.43 7.55 -6.61
N GLN A 212 -24.13 8.62 -6.21
CA GLN A 212 -24.33 8.96 -4.79
C GLN A 212 -24.97 7.80 -4.04
N TRP A 213 -26.03 7.21 -4.60
CA TRP A 213 -26.73 6.09 -3.97
C TRP A 213 -25.87 4.82 -3.90
N HIS A 214 -25.15 4.46 -4.97
CA HIS A 214 -24.17 3.36 -4.93
C HIS A 214 -23.13 3.57 -3.84
N CYS A 215 -22.50 4.75 -3.81
CA CYS A 215 -21.48 5.04 -2.81
C CYS A 215 -22.05 5.02 -1.38
N LYS A 216 -23.30 5.49 -1.19
CA LYS A 216 -24.00 5.42 0.09
C LYS A 216 -24.21 3.98 0.56
N VAL A 217 -24.85 3.16 -0.27
CA VAL A 217 -25.11 1.75 0.07
C VAL A 217 -23.78 1.02 0.31
N GLY A 218 -22.78 1.29 -0.51
CA GLY A 218 -21.47 0.68 -0.38
C GLY A 218 -20.72 1.04 0.91
N LEU A 219 -20.85 2.28 1.39
CA LEU A 219 -20.27 2.70 2.67
C LEU A 219 -21.03 2.11 3.86
N GLU A 220 -22.37 2.11 3.82
CA GLU A 220 -23.21 1.55 4.91
C GLU A 220 -23.06 0.04 5.06
N THR A 221 -22.88 -0.67 3.95
CA THR A 221 -22.64 -2.13 3.93
C THR A 221 -21.18 -2.51 4.19
N GLY A 222 -20.27 -1.53 4.25
CA GLY A 222 -18.84 -1.76 4.34
C GLY A 222 -18.18 -2.30 3.07
N SER A 223 -18.93 -2.53 1.98
CA SER A 223 -18.40 -3.06 0.71
C SER A 223 -17.50 -2.08 -0.06
N LEU A 224 -17.56 -0.78 0.26
CA LEU A 224 -16.66 0.24 -0.27
C LEU A 224 -15.82 0.89 0.83
N SER A 225 -14.56 1.13 0.49
CA SER A 225 -13.72 2.10 1.20
C SER A 225 -13.91 3.50 0.63
N TRP A 226 -13.57 4.51 1.42
CA TRP A 226 -13.55 5.91 1.00
C TRP A 226 -12.62 6.16 -0.19
N SER A 227 -11.50 5.43 -0.25
CA SER A 227 -10.59 5.47 -1.40
C SER A 227 -11.25 4.97 -2.69
N THR A 228 -12.15 3.99 -2.59
CA THR A 228 -12.95 3.48 -3.71
C THR A 228 -13.98 4.52 -4.16
N VAL A 229 -14.63 5.22 -3.22
CA VAL A 229 -15.57 6.33 -3.53
C VAL A 229 -14.88 7.41 -4.36
N HIS A 230 -13.70 7.88 -3.91
CA HIS A 230 -12.87 8.83 -4.67
C HIS A 230 -12.60 8.35 -6.10
N ARG A 231 -12.20 7.08 -6.23
CA ARG A 231 -11.84 6.47 -7.50
C ARG A 231 -13.03 6.42 -8.47
N ARG A 232 -14.20 5.99 -7.98
CA ARG A 232 -15.42 5.88 -8.78
C ARG A 232 -15.95 7.23 -9.26
N ILE A 233 -15.87 8.27 -8.44
CA ILE A 233 -16.25 9.64 -8.84
C ILE A 233 -15.37 10.12 -10.01
N VAL A 234 -14.07 9.81 -9.99
CA VAL A 234 -13.20 10.12 -11.13
C VAL A 234 -13.63 9.33 -12.36
N ALA A 235 -13.81 8.00 -12.25
CA ALA A 235 -14.19 7.15 -13.37
C ALA A 235 -15.52 7.55 -14.01
N VAL A 236 -16.55 7.78 -13.19
CA VAL A 236 -17.88 8.18 -13.65
C VAL A 236 -17.88 9.62 -14.15
N GLY A 237 -17.03 10.50 -13.62
CA GLY A 237 -16.83 11.84 -14.18
C GLY A 237 -16.25 11.80 -15.61
N GLU A 238 -15.34 10.88 -15.90
CA GLU A 238 -14.87 10.66 -17.28
C GLU A 238 -15.99 10.11 -18.17
N PHE A 239 -16.79 9.20 -17.63
CA PHE A 239 -17.92 8.62 -18.36
C PHE A 239 -18.99 9.67 -18.68
N ASP A 240 -19.33 10.54 -17.73
CA ASP A 240 -20.23 11.68 -17.93
C ASP A 240 -19.74 12.59 -19.06
N GLY A 241 -18.45 12.93 -19.06
CA GLY A 241 -17.84 13.70 -20.15
C GLY A 241 -17.93 13.00 -21.50
N PHE A 242 -17.81 11.67 -21.53
CA PHE A 242 -18.00 10.86 -22.74
C PHE A 242 -19.45 10.82 -23.22
N LEU A 243 -20.42 10.79 -22.31
CA LEU A 243 -21.85 10.83 -22.64
C LEU A 243 -22.30 12.21 -23.14
N GLY A 244 -21.56 13.27 -22.80
CA GLY A 244 -21.83 14.63 -23.25
C GLY A 244 -22.01 14.74 -24.76
N GLY A 245 -23.18 15.22 -25.20
CA GLY A 245 -23.51 15.40 -26.62
C GLY A 245 -24.02 14.16 -27.35
N ARG A 246 -24.13 12.99 -26.70
CA ARG A 246 -24.59 11.73 -27.32
C ARG A 246 -26.10 11.47 -27.21
N GLY A 247 -26.87 12.40 -26.61
CA GLY A 247 -28.33 12.31 -26.54
C GLY A 247 -28.87 11.12 -25.73
N VAL A 248 -28.15 10.70 -24.68
CA VAL A 248 -28.57 9.57 -23.84
C VAL A 248 -29.85 9.92 -23.07
N GLU A 249 -30.92 9.17 -23.31
CA GLU A 249 -32.24 9.42 -22.75
C GLU A 249 -32.35 9.08 -21.26
N GLY A 250 -31.55 8.13 -20.77
CA GLY A 250 -31.63 7.71 -19.37
C GLY A 250 -30.61 6.67 -18.96
N PRO A 251 -30.75 6.07 -17.77
CA PRO A 251 -29.73 5.22 -17.16
C PRO A 251 -29.41 3.94 -17.94
N TRP A 252 -30.33 3.45 -18.78
CA TRP A 252 -30.10 2.26 -19.63
C TRP A 252 -29.18 2.52 -20.82
N LEU A 253 -28.72 3.77 -21.03
CA LEU A 253 -27.78 4.19 -22.08
C LEU A 253 -28.29 4.01 -23.52
N ILE A 254 -28.42 2.76 -23.95
CA ILE A 254 -28.83 2.33 -25.29
C ILE A 254 -29.49 0.96 -25.21
N ASP A 255 -30.51 0.75 -26.03
CA ASP A 255 -31.21 -0.53 -26.08
C ASP A 255 -30.40 -1.60 -26.86
N GLY A 256 -30.45 -2.83 -26.35
CA GLY A 256 -29.87 -4.01 -26.99
C GLY A 256 -28.38 -4.23 -26.71
N ALA A 257 -28.00 -5.50 -26.57
CA ALA A 257 -26.65 -5.90 -26.17
C ALA A 257 -25.56 -5.49 -27.18
N ALA A 258 -25.87 -5.49 -28.48
CA ALA A 258 -24.94 -5.07 -29.53
C ALA A 258 -24.64 -3.56 -29.47
N GLY A 259 -25.67 -2.74 -29.26
CA GLY A 259 -25.53 -1.29 -29.10
C GLY A 259 -24.75 -0.94 -27.84
N MET A 260 -25.07 -1.58 -26.71
CA MET A 260 -24.35 -1.42 -25.45
C MET A 260 -22.86 -1.75 -25.61
N ARG A 261 -22.56 -2.87 -26.27
CA ARG A 261 -21.19 -3.28 -26.53
C ARG A 261 -20.43 -2.27 -27.40
N ALA A 262 -21.04 -1.78 -28.48
CA ALA A 262 -20.43 -0.76 -29.32
C ALA A 262 -20.12 0.52 -28.52
N LEU A 263 -21.09 1.00 -27.73
CA LEU A 263 -20.93 2.18 -26.87
C LEU A 263 -19.75 2.03 -25.89
N MET A 264 -19.62 0.89 -25.22
CA MET A 264 -18.57 0.67 -24.23
C MET A 264 -17.18 0.49 -24.84
N LEU A 265 -17.10 -0.03 -26.08
CA LEU A 265 -15.86 -0.04 -26.86
C LEU A 265 -15.47 1.36 -27.33
N GLU A 266 -16.44 2.19 -27.71
CA GLU A 266 -16.20 3.61 -28.00
C GLU A 266 -15.71 4.37 -26.76
N PHE A 267 -16.28 4.09 -25.58
CA PHE A 267 -15.77 4.66 -24.33
C PHE A 267 -14.33 4.24 -24.06
N LEU A 268 -13.98 2.97 -24.29
CA LEU A 268 -12.58 2.52 -24.18
C LEU A 268 -11.67 3.22 -25.20
N GLY A 269 -12.16 3.47 -26.43
CA GLY A 269 -11.50 4.29 -27.43
C GLY A 269 -11.27 5.73 -26.97
N HIS A 270 -12.29 6.36 -26.38
CA HIS A 270 -12.20 7.69 -25.77
C HIS A 270 -11.13 7.74 -24.68
N LEU A 271 -11.09 6.76 -23.78
CA LEU A 271 -10.04 6.66 -22.75
C LEU A 271 -8.63 6.50 -23.35
N ARG A 272 -8.49 5.80 -24.49
CA ARG A 272 -7.20 5.64 -25.20
C ARG A 272 -6.73 6.91 -25.90
N ALA A 273 -7.67 7.73 -26.35
CA ALA A 273 -7.39 9.01 -27.02
C ALA A 273 -7.19 10.16 -26.03
N ARG A 274 -7.63 9.99 -24.77
CA ARG A 274 -7.57 11.03 -23.76
C ARG A 274 -6.14 11.50 -23.49
N PRO A 275 -5.84 12.81 -23.67
CA PRO A 275 -4.53 13.35 -23.39
C PRO A 275 -4.29 13.49 -21.88
N VAL A 276 -3.11 13.09 -21.43
CA VAL A 276 -2.61 13.35 -20.07
C VAL A 276 -1.76 14.60 -20.11
N THR A 277 -2.23 15.67 -19.47
CA THR A 277 -1.61 17.01 -19.55
C THR A 277 -0.56 17.27 -18.47
N ARG A 278 -0.38 16.37 -17.50
CA ARG A 278 0.55 16.54 -16.36
C ARG A 278 1.17 15.23 -15.89
N GLY A 279 2.41 15.30 -15.38
CA GLY A 279 3.17 14.19 -14.80
C GLY A 279 4.17 13.56 -15.77
N ARG A 280 4.98 12.61 -15.29
CA ARG A 280 6.07 11.95 -16.06
C ARG A 280 5.59 11.21 -17.33
N ARG A 281 4.28 11.03 -17.50
CA ARG A 281 3.63 10.39 -18.65
C ARG A 281 2.69 11.36 -19.39
N THR A 282 3.12 12.61 -19.57
CA THR A 282 2.45 13.53 -20.50
C THR A 282 2.28 12.87 -21.86
N GLY A 283 1.08 12.94 -22.43
CA GLY A 283 0.73 12.21 -23.65
C GLY A 283 -0.52 11.35 -23.44
N ARG A 284 -0.37 10.06 -23.11
CA ARG A 284 -1.49 9.09 -23.09
C ARG A 284 -1.69 8.43 -21.72
N LEU A 285 -2.93 8.03 -21.44
CA LEU A 285 -3.25 7.24 -20.25
C LEU A 285 -2.54 5.87 -20.28
N SER A 286 -2.00 5.46 -19.13
CA SER A 286 -1.39 4.13 -19.01
C SER A 286 -2.43 3.00 -19.08
N PRO A 287 -2.09 1.81 -19.61
CA PRO A 287 -2.94 0.60 -19.60
C PRO A 287 -3.67 0.36 -18.28
N ALA A 288 -2.94 0.37 -17.16
CA ALA A 288 -3.48 0.12 -15.82
C ALA A 288 -4.41 1.23 -15.27
N SER A 289 -4.38 2.42 -15.85
CA SER A 289 -5.30 3.51 -15.50
C SER A 289 -6.55 3.44 -16.37
N MET A 290 -6.40 3.14 -17.66
CA MET A 290 -7.53 2.88 -18.57
C MET A 290 -8.38 1.71 -18.08
N GLN A 291 -7.76 0.56 -17.80
CA GLN A 291 -8.44 -0.61 -17.24
C GLN A 291 -9.23 -0.23 -15.97
N ARG A 292 -8.61 0.56 -15.07
CA ARG A 292 -9.23 0.94 -13.81
C ARG A 292 -10.46 1.82 -14.00
N LEU A 293 -10.37 2.85 -14.84
CA LEU A 293 -11.50 3.73 -15.14
C LEU A 293 -12.65 2.95 -15.79
N ALA A 294 -12.35 2.12 -16.79
CA ALA A 294 -13.35 1.29 -17.47
C ALA A 294 -14.01 0.29 -16.50
N SER A 295 -13.22 -0.42 -15.69
CA SER A 295 -13.74 -1.35 -14.69
C SER A 295 -14.57 -0.65 -13.60
N ASP A 296 -14.21 0.55 -13.17
CA ASP A 296 -15.00 1.26 -12.15
C ASP A 296 -16.39 1.68 -12.66
N VAL A 297 -16.52 2.01 -13.95
CA VAL A 297 -17.82 2.27 -14.61
C VAL A 297 -18.63 0.97 -14.75
N GLU A 298 -18.00 -0.11 -15.18
CA GLU A 298 -18.63 -1.44 -15.24
C GLU A 298 -19.12 -1.90 -13.86
N GLN A 299 -18.30 -1.76 -12.81
CA GLN A 299 -18.68 -2.11 -11.43
C GLN A 299 -19.76 -1.18 -10.85
N PHE A 300 -19.86 0.06 -11.35
CA PHE A 300 -21.00 0.92 -11.04
C PHE A 300 -22.29 0.35 -11.64
N TYR A 301 -22.28 0.01 -12.93
CA TYR A 301 -23.45 -0.52 -13.62
C TYR A 301 -23.85 -1.94 -13.20
N LEU A 302 -22.89 -2.80 -12.88
CA LEU A 302 -23.14 -4.11 -12.28
C LEU A 302 -23.98 -3.97 -11.00
N PHE A 303 -23.52 -3.12 -10.07
CA PHE A 303 -24.26 -2.87 -8.85
C PHE A 303 -25.65 -2.27 -9.10
N MET A 304 -25.77 -1.30 -10.02
CA MET A 304 -27.07 -0.70 -10.35
C MET A 304 -28.02 -1.73 -10.96
N THR A 305 -27.50 -2.68 -11.75
CA THR A 305 -28.28 -3.79 -12.33
C THR A 305 -28.77 -4.74 -11.23
N ASP A 306 -27.89 -5.15 -10.32
CA ASP A 306 -28.23 -6.04 -9.20
C ASP A 306 -29.25 -5.41 -8.24
N ASN A 307 -29.32 -4.08 -8.20
CA ASN A 307 -30.15 -3.32 -7.28
C ASN A 307 -31.22 -2.47 -8.00
N LYS A 308 -31.58 -2.80 -9.23
CA LYS A 308 -32.35 -1.90 -10.13
C LYS A 308 -33.70 -1.45 -9.58
N ASP A 309 -34.43 -2.32 -8.89
CA ASP A 309 -35.75 -1.98 -8.33
C ASP A 309 -35.63 -1.04 -7.13
N ALA A 310 -34.67 -1.33 -6.25
CA ALA A 310 -34.34 -0.48 -5.10
C ALA A 310 -33.79 0.89 -5.57
N ALA A 311 -32.94 0.90 -6.59
CA ALA A 311 -32.42 2.12 -7.20
C ALA A 311 -33.55 2.97 -7.81
N ALA A 312 -34.45 2.36 -8.59
CA ALA A 312 -35.57 3.05 -9.20
C ALA A 312 -36.48 3.73 -8.16
N ALA A 313 -36.77 3.02 -7.06
CA ALA A 313 -37.56 3.56 -5.96
C ALA A 313 -36.82 4.66 -5.19
N ALA A 314 -35.58 4.42 -4.77
CA ALA A 314 -34.81 5.34 -3.93
C ALA A 314 -34.42 6.63 -4.66
N LEU A 315 -34.28 6.58 -5.99
CA LEU A 315 -33.86 7.72 -6.81
C LEU A 315 -35.02 8.42 -7.51
N ALA A 316 -36.24 7.89 -7.39
CA ALA A 316 -37.41 8.31 -8.17
C ALA A 316 -37.12 8.38 -9.68
N GLU A 317 -36.43 7.35 -10.19
CA GLU A 317 -35.97 7.26 -11.58
C GLU A 317 -36.31 5.86 -12.14
N PRO A 318 -37.51 5.69 -12.75
CA PRO A 318 -37.97 4.39 -13.25
C PRO A 318 -37.06 3.76 -14.30
N GLY A 319 -36.25 4.56 -15.00
CA GLY A 319 -35.33 4.08 -16.03
C GLY A 319 -34.35 3.02 -15.52
N TRP A 320 -34.02 3.00 -14.21
CA TRP A 320 -33.14 1.98 -13.64
C TRP A 320 -33.69 0.56 -13.78
N ARG A 321 -35.01 0.35 -13.80
CA ARG A 321 -35.62 -0.99 -13.97
C ARG A 321 -35.33 -1.63 -15.33
N ARG A 322 -34.98 -0.81 -16.33
CA ARG A 322 -34.63 -1.25 -17.69
C ARG A 322 -33.25 -1.90 -17.75
N LEU A 323 -32.44 -1.82 -16.71
CA LEU A 323 -31.13 -2.48 -16.70
C LEU A 323 -31.29 -4.02 -16.81
N GLY A 324 -30.65 -4.57 -17.85
CA GLY A 324 -30.56 -5.98 -18.16
C GLY A 324 -29.12 -6.53 -18.07
N PRO A 325 -28.91 -7.82 -18.40
CA PRO A 325 -27.61 -8.49 -18.32
C PRO A 325 -26.47 -7.79 -19.08
N GLU A 326 -26.78 -7.10 -20.18
CA GLU A 326 -25.83 -6.30 -20.96
C GLU A 326 -25.21 -5.12 -20.19
N HIS A 327 -25.80 -4.73 -19.07
CA HIS A 327 -25.30 -3.69 -18.16
C HIS A 327 -24.40 -4.26 -17.04
N ALA A 328 -24.38 -5.59 -16.86
CA ALA A 328 -23.61 -6.26 -15.81
C ALA A 328 -22.21 -6.75 -16.27
N GLY A 329 -21.89 -6.61 -17.56
CA GLY A 329 -20.60 -7.02 -18.12
C GLY A 329 -20.32 -6.34 -19.45
N PHE A 330 -19.62 -5.21 -19.40
CA PHE A 330 -19.29 -4.40 -20.57
C PHE A 330 -18.13 -4.97 -21.38
N TYR A 331 -17.15 -5.56 -20.69
CA TYR A 331 -15.91 -6.01 -21.30
C TYR A 331 -15.71 -7.51 -21.11
N ARG A 332 -15.38 -8.20 -22.20
CA ARG A 332 -15.02 -9.62 -22.15
C ARG A 332 -13.59 -9.79 -21.62
N ARG A 333 -13.30 -10.99 -21.14
CA ARG A 333 -11.96 -11.35 -20.66
C ARG A 333 -10.92 -11.06 -21.76
N GLY A 334 -9.94 -10.21 -21.44
CA GLY A 334 -8.86 -9.82 -22.35
C GLY A 334 -9.09 -8.53 -23.15
N GLU A 335 -10.30 -7.98 -23.17
CA GLU A 335 -10.59 -6.75 -23.93
C GLU A 335 -10.06 -5.48 -23.25
N LEU A 336 -10.09 -5.47 -21.92
CA LEU A 336 -9.43 -4.42 -21.16
C LEU A 336 -7.91 -4.61 -21.26
N PRO A 337 -7.16 -3.51 -21.43
CA PRO A 337 -5.72 -3.59 -21.56
C PRO A 337 -5.14 -4.25 -20.31
N GLY A 338 -4.48 -5.39 -20.49
CA GLY A 338 -3.87 -6.14 -19.39
C GLY A 338 -2.87 -5.26 -18.66
N LYS A 339 -2.73 -5.47 -17.34
CA LYS A 339 -1.54 -4.98 -16.63
C LYS A 339 -0.36 -5.70 -17.26
N PRO A 340 0.60 -5.01 -17.90
CA PRO A 340 1.85 -5.67 -18.26
C PRO A 340 2.40 -6.28 -16.96
N ARG A 341 2.72 -7.57 -16.98
CA ARG A 341 3.41 -8.20 -15.84
C ARG A 341 4.69 -7.40 -15.66
N PRO A 342 4.84 -6.68 -14.54
CA PRO A 342 6.08 -5.97 -14.35
C PRO A 342 7.19 -7.00 -14.26
N ARG A 343 8.25 -6.84 -15.06
CA ARG A 343 9.53 -7.48 -14.74
C ARG A 343 9.93 -6.99 -13.35
N LEU A 344 10.44 -7.88 -12.50
CA LEU A 344 10.98 -7.50 -11.19
C LEU A 344 12.18 -6.54 -11.32
N ASP A 345 12.86 -6.56 -12.46
CA ASP A 345 13.92 -5.62 -12.82
C ASP A 345 13.43 -4.17 -12.67
N GLY A 346 14.11 -3.41 -11.80
CA GLY A 346 13.74 -2.04 -11.43
C GLY A 346 12.54 -1.91 -10.45
N GLN A 347 12.02 -3.02 -9.92
CA GLN A 347 11.00 -3.04 -8.86
C GLN A 347 11.53 -3.46 -7.49
N VAL A 348 12.60 -4.23 -7.46
CA VAL A 348 13.39 -4.48 -6.24
C VAL A 348 14.41 -3.36 -6.09
N ILE A 349 14.64 -2.90 -4.86
CA ILE A 349 15.80 -2.07 -4.52
C ILE A 349 16.97 -3.03 -4.32
N ASP A 350 18.02 -2.89 -5.13
CA ASP A 350 19.26 -3.66 -5.00
C ASP A 350 20.00 -3.34 -3.71
N ASP A 351 20.93 -4.21 -3.31
CA ASP A 351 21.61 -4.12 -2.01
C ASP A 351 22.47 -2.86 -1.89
N ASP A 352 23.11 -2.41 -2.96
CA ASP A 352 23.89 -1.16 -2.98
C ASP A 352 22.99 0.06 -2.79
N ALA A 353 21.88 0.13 -3.53
CA ALA A 353 20.91 1.19 -3.38
C ALA A 353 20.28 1.18 -1.99
N MET A 354 19.92 0.00 -1.46
CA MET A 354 19.37 -0.13 -0.11
C MET A 354 20.38 0.34 0.94
N THR A 355 21.65 -0.05 0.82
CA THR A 355 22.72 0.38 1.73
C THR A 355 22.89 1.90 1.72
N ARG A 356 22.89 2.54 0.55
CA ARG A 356 22.95 4.01 0.45
C ARG A 356 21.73 4.69 1.05
N ILE A 357 20.53 4.14 0.83
CA ILE A 357 19.29 4.67 1.42
C ILE A 357 19.39 4.60 2.94
N MET A 358 19.71 3.42 3.49
CA MET A 358 19.79 3.19 4.94
C MET A 358 20.88 4.05 5.58
N GLY A 359 22.06 4.16 4.97
CA GLY A 359 23.16 4.99 5.45
C GLY A 359 22.90 6.51 5.37
N GLY A 360 21.86 6.94 4.66
CA GLY A 360 21.47 8.35 4.56
C GLY A 360 20.15 8.69 5.26
N LEU A 361 19.52 7.75 5.97
CA LEU A 361 18.24 8.00 6.64
C LEU A 361 18.32 9.08 7.72
N ASP A 362 19.47 9.24 8.37
CA ASP A 362 19.67 10.28 9.40
C ASP A 362 19.44 11.69 8.84
N LEU A 363 19.69 11.91 7.55
CA LEU A 363 19.39 13.19 6.88
C LEU A 363 17.90 13.52 6.91
N LEU A 364 17.01 12.52 6.90
CA LEU A 364 15.57 12.75 7.02
C LEU A 364 15.24 13.38 8.38
N GLY A 365 15.82 12.86 9.46
CA GLY A 365 15.58 13.32 10.83
C GLY A 365 16.36 14.57 11.23
N ALA A 366 17.56 14.77 10.69
CA ALA A 366 18.44 15.88 11.06
C ALA A 366 17.79 17.25 10.82
N ALA A 367 18.15 18.23 11.67
CA ALA A 367 17.59 19.57 11.57
C ALA A 367 17.95 20.25 10.24
N VAL A 368 17.06 21.09 9.73
CA VAL A 368 17.30 21.84 8.47
C VAL A 368 18.54 22.72 8.56
N ALA A 369 18.84 23.25 9.75
CA ALA A 369 20.05 24.04 10.00
C ALA A 369 21.35 23.25 9.79
N ASP A 370 21.34 21.96 10.10
CA ASP A 370 22.47 21.03 9.91
C ASP A 370 22.45 20.39 8.52
N GLY A 371 21.61 20.94 7.61
CA GLY A 371 21.41 20.42 6.27
C GLY A 371 20.53 19.18 6.21
N GLY A 372 19.76 18.82 7.24
CA GLY A 372 18.76 17.73 7.15
C GLY A 372 17.41 18.17 6.57
N PHE A 373 16.44 17.25 6.60
CA PHE A 373 15.05 17.52 6.17
C PHE A 373 14.11 17.87 7.35
N GLY A 374 14.54 17.66 8.59
CA GLY A 374 13.80 18.02 9.80
C GLY A 374 12.55 17.17 10.09
N ASP A 375 12.50 15.92 9.59
CA ASP A 375 11.37 15.01 9.77
C ASP A 375 11.81 13.64 10.33
N GLU A 376 11.94 13.58 11.65
CA GLU A 376 12.28 12.33 12.37
C GLU A 376 11.25 11.22 12.15
N GLN A 377 9.98 11.56 11.91
CA GLN A 377 8.95 10.58 11.64
C GLN A 377 9.20 9.90 10.29
N ALA A 378 9.56 10.67 9.25
CA ALA A 378 9.87 10.14 7.93
C ALA A 378 11.03 9.12 7.98
N MET A 379 12.05 9.39 8.79
CA MET A 379 13.14 8.46 9.08
C MET A 379 12.61 7.13 9.63
N ARG A 380 11.90 7.16 10.75
CA ARG A 380 11.37 5.96 11.43
C ARG A 380 10.36 5.19 10.58
N ILE A 381 9.48 5.88 9.84
CA ILE A 381 8.54 5.23 8.90
C ILE A 381 9.33 4.46 7.82
N THR A 382 10.40 5.05 7.30
CA THR A 382 11.20 4.42 6.24
C THR A 382 11.93 3.18 6.76
N MET A 383 12.51 3.26 7.97
CA MET A 383 13.11 2.10 8.65
C MET A 383 12.10 0.96 8.81
N LEU A 384 10.89 1.26 9.32
CA LEU A 384 9.85 0.24 9.49
C LEU A 384 9.40 -0.39 8.16
N VAL A 385 9.25 0.41 7.10
CA VAL A 385 8.85 -0.09 5.78
C VAL A 385 9.96 -0.97 5.17
N ALA A 386 11.23 -0.60 5.36
CA ALA A 386 12.39 -1.35 4.90
C ALA A 386 12.57 -2.68 5.66
N LEU A 387 12.35 -2.69 6.97
CA LEU A 387 12.46 -3.89 7.81
C LEU A 387 11.28 -4.85 7.59
N LEU A 388 10.05 -4.31 7.51
CA LEU A 388 8.84 -5.14 7.58
C LEU A 388 8.23 -5.44 6.21
N GLY A 389 8.54 -4.68 5.16
CA GLY A 389 7.89 -4.83 3.86
C GLY A 389 6.38 -4.52 3.88
N ARG A 390 5.91 -3.81 4.91
CA ARG A 390 4.53 -3.33 5.01
C ARG A 390 4.30 -2.14 4.09
N ARG A 391 3.05 -1.90 3.71
CA ARG A 391 2.71 -0.74 2.89
C ARG A 391 2.84 0.52 3.74
N VAL A 392 3.36 1.61 3.15
CA VAL A 392 3.45 2.93 3.80
C VAL A 392 2.12 3.34 4.44
N SER A 393 0.99 3.08 3.77
CA SER A 393 -0.34 3.41 4.30
C SER A 393 -0.68 2.63 5.58
N GLU A 394 -0.20 1.40 5.72
CA GLU A 394 -0.46 0.56 6.90
C GLU A 394 0.42 1.02 8.07
N ILE A 395 1.67 1.41 7.81
CA ILE A 395 2.58 1.97 8.80
C ILE A 395 2.11 3.36 9.28
N CYS A 396 1.73 4.26 8.36
CA CYS A 396 1.25 5.60 8.72
C CYS A 396 -0.07 5.56 9.51
N LEU A 397 -0.84 4.46 9.42
CA LEU A 397 -2.10 4.28 10.13
C LEU A 397 -1.95 3.46 11.42
N LEU A 398 -0.73 3.08 11.83
CA LEU A 398 -0.51 2.38 13.09
C LEU A 398 -1.14 3.14 14.26
N ASP A 399 -1.80 2.39 15.13
CA ASP A 399 -2.31 2.90 16.40
C ASP A 399 -1.16 3.40 17.25
N ARG A 400 -1.45 4.29 18.19
CA ARG A 400 -0.48 4.78 19.18
C ARG A 400 0.29 3.64 19.85
N ASP A 401 -0.40 2.56 20.20
CA ASP A 401 0.13 1.42 20.94
C ASP A 401 -0.03 0.14 20.10
N PRO A 402 0.80 -0.07 19.06
CA PRO A 402 0.60 -1.16 18.10
C PRO A 402 1.29 -2.47 18.53
N LEU A 403 2.04 -2.47 19.63
CA LEU A 403 2.79 -3.63 20.11
C LEU A 403 1.92 -4.52 21.00
N LEU A 404 1.97 -5.82 20.74
CA LEU A 404 1.29 -6.88 21.49
C LEU A 404 2.34 -7.88 22.01
N PRO A 405 2.09 -8.53 23.15
CA PRO A 405 2.99 -9.56 23.64
C PRO A 405 3.05 -10.75 22.67
N LEU A 406 4.22 -11.37 22.56
CA LEU A 406 4.32 -12.72 21.98
C LEU A 406 3.67 -13.68 22.97
N SER A 407 2.70 -14.46 22.50
CA SER A 407 2.16 -15.57 23.29
C SER A 407 3.31 -16.54 23.59
N PRO A 408 3.51 -16.99 24.84
CA PRO A 408 4.49 -18.03 25.12
C PRO A 408 4.11 -19.25 24.28
N THR A 409 4.99 -19.66 23.39
CA THR A 409 4.91 -20.98 22.75
C THR A 409 4.80 -22.02 23.85
N ALA A 410 3.92 -23.02 23.66
CA ALA A 410 3.73 -24.12 24.61
C ALA A 410 5.09 -24.64 25.12
N PRO A 411 5.21 -25.01 26.40
CA PRO A 411 6.48 -25.47 26.94
C PRO A 411 7.00 -26.60 26.06
N ALA A 412 8.20 -26.42 25.52
CA ALA A 412 8.91 -27.46 24.80
C ALA A 412 8.92 -28.72 25.68
N SER A 413 8.49 -29.85 25.11
CA SER A 413 8.65 -31.14 25.78
C SER A 413 10.13 -31.30 26.17
N PRO A 414 10.44 -31.65 27.43
CA PRO A 414 11.81 -31.79 27.87
C PRO A 414 12.44 -32.98 27.13
N GLY A 415 13.34 -32.71 26.16
CA GLY A 415 14.04 -33.75 25.42
C GLY A 415 14.60 -33.39 24.05
N ASP A 416 14.30 -32.21 23.48
CA ASP A 416 14.87 -31.80 22.18
C ASP A 416 16.28 -31.19 22.35
N PRO A 417 17.36 -31.78 21.78
CA PRO A 417 18.73 -31.26 21.90
C PRO A 417 19.00 -30.03 21.02
N ALA A 418 17.97 -29.39 20.46
CA ALA A 418 18.07 -28.18 19.62
C ALA A 418 17.67 -26.90 20.37
N ALA A 419 17.87 -26.87 21.69
CA ALA A 419 17.64 -25.70 22.53
C ALA A 419 18.97 -25.10 23.01
N ASP A 420 19.89 -24.85 22.08
CA ASP A 420 20.82 -23.74 22.27
C ASP A 420 20.03 -22.45 22.09
N GLY A 421 20.10 -21.58 23.10
CA GLY A 421 19.20 -20.47 23.30
C GLY A 421 19.27 -19.37 22.22
N ASP A 422 18.14 -18.66 22.11
CA ASP A 422 18.08 -17.24 21.72
C ASP A 422 18.25 -16.84 20.23
N GLU A 423 18.12 -17.76 19.26
CA GLU A 423 18.47 -17.42 17.86
C GLU A 423 17.37 -16.77 17.00
N LEU A 424 16.09 -16.75 17.41
CA LEU A 424 15.03 -16.12 16.60
C LEU A 424 14.77 -14.64 16.93
N GLY A 425 15.28 -14.08 18.04
CA GLY A 425 15.30 -12.64 18.34
C GLY A 425 13.96 -11.87 18.24
N LEU A 426 12.82 -12.55 18.11
CA LEU A 426 11.48 -11.98 18.01
C LEU A 426 10.95 -11.73 19.42
N VAL A 427 10.59 -10.48 19.74
CA VAL A 427 10.28 -10.06 21.12
C VAL A 427 8.85 -9.53 21.30
N ALA A 428 8.15 -9.22 20.20
CA ALA A 428 6.77 -8.75 20.24
C ALA A 428 6.01 -9.13 18.96
N LYS A 429 4.69 -8.89 18.97
CA LYS A 429 3.87 -8.81 17.75
C LYS A 429 3.54 -7.34 17.48
N LEU A 430 3.59 -6.92 16.22
CA LEU A 430 3.11 -5.62 15.76
C LEU A 430 1.74 -5.78 15.10
N ARG A 431 0.72 -5.11 15.64
CA ARG A 431 -0.58 -4.92 15.00
C ARG A 431 -0.47 -3.79 13.97
N TYR A 432 -0.80 -4.08 12.73
CA TYR A 432 -0.80 -3.13 11.62
C TYR A 432 -2.19 -3.00 11.00
N GLN A 433 -2.47 -1.86 10.36
CA GLN A 433 -3.81 -1.63 9.82
C GLN A 433 -3.99 -2.28 8.45
N GLN A 434 -4.61 -3.47 8.42
CA GLN A 434 -5.01 -4.13 7.18
C GLN A 434 -6.15 -3.36 6.50
N THR A 435 -5.84 -2.74 5.36
CA THR A 435 -6.78 -1.84 4.67
C THR A 435 -7.38 -2.44 3.39
N LYS A 436 -6.95 -3.64 2.97
CA LYS A 436 -7.36 -4.24 1.68
C LYS A 436 -8.03 -5.59 1.80
N ILE A 437 -7.93 -6.24 2.96
CA ILE A 437 -8.45 -7.57 3.19
C ILE A 437 -9.27 -7.53 4.46
N ASP A 438 -10.58 -7.49 4.31
CA ASP A 438 -11.49 -7.58 5.45
C ASP A 438 -11.35 -8.99 6.07
N GLY A 439 -11.09 -9.04 7.38
CA GLY A 439 -10.86 -10.30 8.12
C GLY A 439 -9.47 -10.96 7.91
N GLY A 440 -8.53 -10.31 7.21
CA GLY A 440 -7.17 -10.82 7.08
C GLY A 440 -6.35 -10.68 8.37
N PRO A 441 -5.23 -11.41 8.51
CA PRO A 441 -4.34 -11.23 9.66
C PRO A 441 -3.80 -9.80 9.68
N ASP A 442 -3.83 -9.19 10.85
CA ASP A 442 -3.45 -7.81 11.12
C ASP A 442 -2.23 -7.72 12.06
N THR A 443 -1.57 -8.84 12.34
CA THR A 443 -0.40 -8.90 13.21
C THR A 443 0.77 -9.64 12.57
N ILE A 444 1.99 -9.20 12.87
CA ILE A 444 3.25 -9.87 12.50
C ILE A 444 4.19 -9.94 13.70
N PRO A 445 5.00 -11.00 13.86
CA PRO A 445 6.06 -10.99 14.87
C PRO A 445 7.18 -10.00 14.46
N VAL A 446 7.81 -9.37 15.45
CA VAL A 446 8.84 -8.34 15.23
C VAL A 446 10.02 -8.47 16.21
N HIS A 447 11.20 -8.07 15.76
CA HIS A 447 12.44 -8.05 16.53
C HIS A 447 12.57 -6.84 17.46
N ALA A 448 13.56 -6.86 18.35
CA ALA A 448 13.81 -5.80 19.33
C ALA A 448 14.07 -4.42 18.69
N GLU A 449 14.72 -4.37 17.52
CA GLU A 449 14.95 -3.13 16.77
C GLU A 449 13.65 -2.42 16.39
N VAL A 450 12.64 -3.17 15.93
CA VAL A 450 11.32 -2.62 15.59
C VAL A 450 10.64 -2.07 16.84
N VAL A 451 10.75 -2.78 17.97
CA VAL A 451 10.21 -2.32 19.25
C VAL A 451 10.88 -1.01 19.69
N ALA A 452 12.20 -0.88 19.52
CA ALA A 452 12.93 0.34 19.82
C ALA A 452 12.45 1.52 18.96
N ILE A 453 12.32 1.33 17.64
CA ILE A 453 11.81 2.35 16.72
C ILE A 453 10.40 2.82 17.12
N ILE A 454 9.51 1.88 17.48
CA ILE A 454 8.15 2.19 17.91
C ILE A 454 8.18 3.00 19.21
N ARG A 455 8.98 2.61 20.20
CA ARG A 455 9.09 3.32 21.49
C ARG A 455 9.64 4.74 21.33
N GLU A 456 10.67 4.93 20.51
CA GLU A 456 11.18 6.27 20.21
C GLU A 456 10.12 7.14 19.53
N GLN A 457 9.38 6.57 18.59
CA GLN A 457 8.30 7.29 17.93
C GLN A 457 7.16 7.64 18.90
N GLN A 458 6.83 6.78 19.87
CA GLN A 458 5.86 7.08 20.92
C GLN A 458 6.30 8.28 21.76
N GLN A 459 7.58 8.33 22.15
CA GLN A 459 8.15 9.46 22.88
C GLN A 459 8.13 10.75 22.05
N TRP A 460 8.47 10.66 20.76
CA TRP A 460 8.36 11.78 19.84
C TRP A 460 6.92 12.29 19.74
N ALA A 461 5.95 11.41 19.55
CA ALA A 461 4.53 11.76 19.41
C ALA A 461 3.98 12.42 20.68
N GLN A 462 4.41 11.96 21.85
CA GLN A 462 4.06 12.56 23.14
C GLN A 462 4.61 13.99 23.27
N ARG A 463 5.89 14.21 22.95
CA ARG A 463 6.50 15.56 22.95
C ARG A 463 5.79 16.49 21.96
N PHE A 464 5.58 16.02 20.73
CA PHE A 464 4.91 16.79 19.68
C PHE A 464 3.51 17.25 20.13
N LEU A 465 2.70 16.38 20.74
CA LEU A 465 1.38 16.75 21.22
C LEU A 465 1.39 17.61 22.48
N ALA A 466 2.36 17.44 23.37
CA ALA A 466 2.50 18.32 24.53
C ALA A 466 2.75 19.77 24.08
N GLU A 467 3.53 19.97 23.02
CA GLU A 467 3.87 21.28 22.48
C GLU A 467 2.79 21.87 21.54
N HIS A 468 2.19 21.04 20.68
CA HIS A 468 1.35 21.49 19.56
C HIS A 468 -0.12 21.07 19.65
N GLY A 469 -0.44 20.14 20.56
CA GLY A 469 -1.74 19.50 20.70
C GLY A 469 -2.68 20.21 21.67
N ALA A 470 -3.90 19.70 21.77
CA ALA A 470 -4.84 20.11 22.81
C ALA A 470 -4.45 19.45 24.15
N PRO A 471 -4.55 20.17 25.28
CA PRO A 471 -4.32 19.58 26.60
C PRO A 471 -5.18 18.33 26.83
N GLY A 472 -4.59 17.31 27.44
CA GLY A 472 -5.28 16.06 27.79
C GLY A 472 -5.66 15.16 26.60
N ARG A 473 -5.25 15.47 25.36
CA ARG A 473 -5.52 14.62 24.20
C ARG A 473 -4.46 13.54 24.03
N THR A 474 -4.93 12.33 23.76
CA THR A 474 -4.09 11.20 23.35
C THR A 474 -4.18 11.01 21.83
N PRO A 475 -3.06 10.84 21.13
CA PRO A 475 -3.09 10.62 19.69
C PRO A 475 -3.77 9.29 19.37
N LYS A 476 -4.54 9.27 18.28
CA LYS A 476 -5.07 8.03 17.72
C LYS A 476 -3.97 7.22 17.02
N TYR A 477 -3.11 7.91 16.28
CA TYR A 477 -2.08 7.31 15.44
C TYR A 477 -0.68 7.51 16.02
N LEU A 478 0.21 6.55 15.80
CA LEU A 478 1.62 6.65 16.19
C LEU A 478 2.38 7.70 15.37
N PHE A 479 2.08 7.77 14.07
CA PHE A 479 2.68 8.73 13.14
C PHE A 479 1.69 9.84 12.82
N LEU A 480 2.04 11.07 13.13
CA LEU A 480 1.12 12.21 13.18
C LEU A 480 1.36 13.16 12.00
N ALA A 481 0.28 13.69 11.43
CA ALA A 481 0.39 14.84 10.54
C ALA A 481 0.88 16.07 11.33
N ALA A 482 1.89 16.78 10.80
CA ALA A 482 2.46 17.97 11.44
C ALA A 482 1.50 19.18 11.43
N LEU A 483 0.63 19.27 10.42
CA LEU A 483 -0.23 20.45 10.21
C LEU A 483 -1.68 20.17 10.58
N MET A 484 -2.29 21.15 11.27
CA MET A 484 -3.71 21.17 11.61
C MET A 484 -4.17 19.87 12.30
N ASN A 485 -3.39 19.39 13.26
CA ASN A 485 -3.61 18.10 13.93
C ASN A 485 -3.61 18.26 15.45
N ARG A 486 -4.30 19.29 15.95
CA ARG A 486 -4.30 19.61 17.40
C ARG A 486 -4.84 18.44 18.24
N ASN A 487 -5.74 17.63 17.69
CA ASN A 487 -6.31 16.47 18.37
C ASN A 487 -5.45 15.20 18.26
N GLY A 488 -4.40 15.19 17.43
CA GLY A 488 -3.61 13.97 17.18
C GLY A 488 -4.39 12.87 16.45
N ASP A 489 -5.46 13.22 15.74
CA ASP A 489 -6.37 12.30 15.04
C ASP A 489 -6.05 12.16 13.55
N ARG A 490 -4.98 12.82 13.07
CA ARG A 490 -4.57 12.75 11.65
C ARG A 490 -3.27 11.97 11.51
N PRO A 491 -3.26 10.92 10.68
CA PRO A 491 -2.06 10.15 10.41
C PRO A 491 -1.11 10.94 9.51
N TYR A 492 0.17 10.60 9.61
CA TYR A 492 1.24 11.10 8.76
C TYR A 492 0.89 10.93 7.27
N SER A 493 1.29 11.91 6.45
CA SER A 493 0.94 11.93 5.04
C SER A 493 1.92 11.09 4.22
N GLY A 494 1.45 9.98 3.66
CA GLY A 494 2.24 9.19 2.71
C GLY A 494 2.70 9.99 1.47
N THR A 495 2.03 11.09 1.12
CA THR A 495 2.51 12.02 0.07
C THR A 495 3.73 12.80 0.52
N VAL A 496 3.76 13.28 1.76
CA VAL A 496 4.92 13.97 2.32
C VAL A 496 6.12 13.02 2.36
N LEU A 497 5.91 11.79 2.84
CA LEU A 497 6.96 10.76 2.84
C LEU A 497 7.55 10.55 1.44
N ARG A 498 6.70 10.36 0.43
CA ARG A 498 7.17 10.12 -0.95
C ARG A 498 7.98 11.28 -1.51
N ASN A 499 7.59 12.52 -1.20
CA ASN A 499 8.32 13.70 -1.64
C ASN A 499 9.70 13.74 -0.97
N LEU A 500 9.75 13.59 0.36
CA LEU A 500 11.02 13.55 1.11
C LEU A 500 11.94 12.44 0.64
N LEU A 501 11.42 11.24 0.40
CA LEU A 501 12.21 10.13 -0.13
C LEU A 501 12.72 10.39 -1.55
N THR A 502 11.93 11.08 -2.38
CA THR A 502 12.37 11.48 -3.73
C THR A 502 13.52 12.48 -3.64
N ASP A 503 13.42 13.47 -2.75
CA ASP A 503 14.46 14.46 -2.52
C ASP A 503 15.73 13.83 -1.91
N LEU A 504 15.57 12.87 -1.00
CA LEU A 504 16.66 12.08 -0.44
C LEU A 504 17.37 11.26 -1.54
N ALA A 505 16.62 10.61 -2.43
CA ALA A 505 17.17 9.84 -3.54
C ALA A 505 18.07 10.69 -4.45
N VAL A 506 17.60 11.91 -4.76
CA VAL A 506 18.34 12.88 -5.58
C VAL A 506 19.61 13.31 -4.84
N ARG A 507 19.50 13.61 -3.55
CA ARG A 507 20.62 14.10 -2.75
C ARG A 507 21.75 13.09 -2.57
N LEU A 508 21.39 11.81 -2.43
CA LEU A 508 22.35 10.71 -2.24
C LEU A 508 22.76 10.04 -3.55
N ASP A 509 22.28 10.54 -4.70
CA ASP A 509 22.42 9.92 -6.03
C ASP A 509 22.13 8.41 -6.02
N VAL A 510 21.00 8.02 -5.41
CA VAL A 510 20.59 6.62 -5.32
C VAL A 510 20.06 6.17 -6.67
N ARG A 511 20.87 5.38 -7.38
CA ARG A 511 20.53 4.79 -8.68
C ARG A 511 20.20 3.32 -8.53
N ASP A 512 19.25 2.83 -9.32
CA ASP A 512 18.98 1.40 -9.44
C ASP A 512 19.94 0.74 -10.43
N SER A 513 19.79 -0.59 -10.57
CA SER A 513 20.58 -1.41 -11.50
C SER A 513 20.50 -0.99 -12.98
N THR A 514 19.56 -0.12 -13.36
CA THR A 514 19.47 0.45 -14.72
C THR A 514 20.18 1.80 -14.86
N GLY A 515 20.84 2.28 -13.78
CA GLY A 515 21.49 3.59 -13.72
C GLY A 515 20.53 4.76 -13.52
N ALA A 516 19.23 4.50 -13.35
CA ALA A 516 18.21 5.51 -13.15
C ALA A 516 18.02 5.82 -11.66
N LEU A 517 17.68 7.07 -11.32
CA LEU A 517 17.35 7.44 -9.94
C LEU A 517 16.16 6.59 -9.42
N VAL A 518 16.31 6.07 -8.20
CA VAL A 518 15.30 5.23 -7.55
C VAL A 518 13.99 6.02 -7.38
N ASP A 519 12.94 5.53 -8.05
CA ASP A 519 11.60 6.15 -7.97
C ASP A 519 10.80 5.68 -6.74
N PHE A 520 10.82 6.47 -5.68
CA PHE A 520 10.03 6.24 -4.46
C PHE A 520 8.53 6.54 -4.61
N ASN A 521 8.05 7.01 -5.78
CA ASN A 521 6.61 7.04 -6.04
C ASN A 521 6.02 5.62 -6.07
N ARG A 522 6.86 4.60 -6.29
CA ARG A 522 6.53 3.20 -6.11
C ARG A 522 6.98 2.72 -4.74
N THR A 523 6.37 3.22 -3.67
CA THR A 523 6.69 2.80 -2.28
C THR A 523 6.55 1.29 -2.03
N HIS A 524 5.98 0.53 -2.97
CA HIS A 524 5.99 -0.93 -2.95
C HIS A 524 7.37 -1.54 -3.18
N ARG A 525 8.39 -0.80 -3.65
CA ARG A 525 9.74 -1.35 -3.90
C ARG A 525 10.37 -1.96 -2.65
N PHE A 526 10.28 -1.30 -1.49
CA PHE A 526 10.71 -1.89 -0.20
C PHE A 526 10.05 -3.23 0.09
N ARG A 527 8.73 -3.31 -0.15
CA ARG A 527 7.98 -4.55 -0.02
C ARG A 527 8.44 -5.62 -1.00
N HIS A 528 8.74 -5.26 -2.25
CA HIS A 528 9.31 -6.19 -3.22
C HIS A 528 10.67 -6.72 -2.73
N THR A 529 11.56 -5.84 -2.24
CA THR A 529 12.86 -6.24 -1.68
C THR A 529 12.71 -7.20 -0.51
N VAL A 530 11.88 -6.88 0.49
CA VAL A 530 11.65 -7.77 1.65
C VAL A 530 11.06 -9.10 1.21
N ALA A 531 10.09 -9.09 0.30
CA ALA A 531 9.46 -10.32 -0.18
C ALA A 531 10.44 -11.24 -0.92
N THR A 532 11.27 -10.67 -1.80
CA THR A 532 12.31 -11.40 -2.52
C THR A 532 13.38 -11.93 -1.56
N ARG A 533 13.83 -11.11 -0.59
CA ARG A 533 14.81 -11.56 0.43
C ARG A 533 14.28 -12.73 1.26
N LEU A 534 13.02 -12.67 1.72
CA LEU A 534 12.42 -13.76 2.49
C LEU A 534 12.35 -15.06 1.66
N LEU A 535 11.95 -14.99 0.39
CA LEU A 535 11.95 -16.17 -0.48
C LEU A 535 13.36 -16.73 -0.71
N ASN A 536 14.33 -15.86 -0.98
CA ASN A 536 15.72 -16.27 -1.18
C ASN A 536 16.34 -16.87 0.09
N SER A 537 15.79 -16.53 1.26
CA SER A 537 16.17 -17.13 2.56
C SER A 537 15.43 -18.44 2.86
N GLY A 538 14.67 -18.98 1.90
CA GLY A 538 13.97 -20.26 2.04
C GLY A 538 12.58 -20.18 2.70
N VAL A 539 12.03 -18.98 2.95
CA VAL A 539 10.69 -18.85 3.55
C VAL A 539 9.63 -19.43 2.61
N PRO A 540 8.78 -20.37 3.06
CA PRO A 540 7.75 -20.96 2.21
C PRO A 540 6.77 -19.92 1.66
N LEU A 541 6.34 -20.09 0.40
CA LEU A 541 5.47 -19.14 -0.31
C LEU A 541 4.17 -18.82 0.45
N HIS A 542 3.56 -19.81 1.10
CA HIS A 542 2.32 -19.62 1.87
C HIS A 542 2.56 -18.79 3.15
N VAL A 543 3.74 -18.92 3.77
CA VAL A 543 4.16 -18.10 4.93
C VAL A 543 4.37 -16.65 4.47
N LEU A 544 5.08 -16.45 3.34
CA LEU A 544 5.23 -15.12 2.75
C LEU A 544 3.87 -14.51 2.40
N GLN A 545 2.96 -15.29 1.81
CA GLN A 545 1.62 -14.84 1.46
C GLN A 545 0.88 -14.33 2.70
N ARG A 546 0.95 -15.06 3.82
CA ARG A 546 0.38 -14.65 5.10
C ARG A 546 1.07 -13.40 5.66
N TYR A 547 2.40 -13.38 5.69
CA TYR A 547 3.21 -12.25 6.19
C TYR A 547 2.91 -10.95 5.46
N LEU A 548 2.78 -11.01 4.14
CA LEU A 548 2.46 -9.88 3.29
C LEU A 548 0.96 -9.52 3.30
N GLY A 549 0.08 -10.40 3.78
CA GLY A 549 -1.37 -10.23 3.65
C GLY A 549 -1.79 -10.22 2.19
N HIS A 550 -1.51 -11.29 1.46
CA HIS A 550 -1.92 -11.52 0.08
C HIS A 550 -3.11 -12.49 0.03
N LEU A 551 -4.21 -12.09 -0.61
CA LEU A 551 -5.40 -12.93 -0.81
C LEU A 551 -5.16 -14.15 -1.69
N THR A 552 -4.34 -14.01 -2.73
CA THR A 552 -4.12 -15.07 -3.72
C THR A 552 -2.63 -15.37 -3.85
N PRO A 553 -2.26 -16.65 -4.07
CA PRO A 553 -0.87 -17.04 -4.32
C PRO A 553 -0.26 -16.31 -5.52
N THR A 554 -1.06 -15.99 -6.54
CA THR A 554 -0.63 -15.26 -7.74
C THR A 554 0.05 -13.92 -7.42
N MET A 555 -0.38 -13.22 -6.36
CA MET A 555 0.27 -11.98 -5.93
C MET A 555 1.66 -12.22 -5.34
N SER A 556 1.88 -13.36 -4.67
CA SER A 556 3.18 -13.75 -4.11
C SER A 556 4.09 -14.39 -5.16
N MET A 557 3.53 -15.12 -6.13
CA MET A 557 4.26 -15.74 -7.24
C MET A 557 5.02 -14.73 -8.10
N THR A 558 4.63 -13.44 -8.06
CA THR A 558 5.39 -12.38 -8.74
C THR A 558 6.83 -12.29 -8.21
N TYR A 559 7.08 -12.61 -6.92
CA TYR A 559 8.42 -12.59 -6.33
C TYR A 559 9.22 -13.88 -6.57
N ALA A 560 8.53 -15.00 -6.86
CA ALA A 560 9.15 -16.30 -7.07
C ALA A 560 9.90 -16.39 -8.41
N GLN A 561 9.73 -15.43 -9.32
CA GLN A 561 10.47 -15.40 -10.60
C GLN A 561 11.98 -15.23 -10.40
N THR A 562 12.42 -14.68 -9.26
CA THR A 562 13.83 -14.52 -8.89
C THR A 562 14.50 -15.83 -8.48
N LEU A 563 13.74 -16.92 -8.31
CA LEU A 563 14.23 -18.22 -7.83
C LEU A 563 14.78 -19.11 -8.95
N GLN A 564 14.98 -18.67 -10.18
CA GLN A 564 15.34 -19.61 -11.25
C GLN A 564 16.67 -20.36 -10.95
N SER A 565 17.68 -19.66 -10.43
CA SER A 565 18.94 -20.29 -9.97
C SER A 565 18.75 -21.16 -8.70
N THR A 566 17.90 -20.74 -7.76
CA THR A 566 17.60 -21.51 -6.54
C THR A 566 16.77 -22.76 -6.84
N ALA A 567 15.79 -22.64 -7.73
CA ALA A 567 14.94 -23.73 -8.18
C ALA A 567 15.76 -24.75 -8.97
N GLU A 568 16.69 -24.30 -9.82
CA GLU A 568 17.64 -25.17 -10.51
C GLU A 568 18.59 -25.88 -9.52
N ALA A 569 19.14 -25.16 -8.53
CA ALA A 569 19.99 -25.76 -7.49
C ALA A 569 19.24 -26.78 -6.61
N GLU A 570 18.01 -26.47 -6.21
CA GLU A 570 17.13 -27.39 -5.49
C GLU A 570 16.76 -28.59 -6.39
N PHE A 571 16.43 -28.37 -7.68
CA PHE A 571 16.16 -29.48 -8.60
C PHE A 571 17.36 -30.41 -8.80
N LEU A 572 18.57 -29.84 -8.87
CA LEU A 572 19.81 -30.60 -9.04
C LEU A 572 20.18 -31.38 -7.77
N ARG A 573 19.80 -30.93 -6.57
CA ARG A 573 19.88 -31.75 -5.33
C ARG A 573 19.05 -33.03 -5.39
N PHE A 574 18.00 -33.07 -6.21
CA PHE A 574 17.08 -34.22 -6.28
C PHE A 574 17.52 -35.32 -7.25
N ARG A 575 18.48 -35.07 -8.15
CA ARG A 575 18.97 -36.10 -9.08
C ARG A 575 20.03 -36.98 -8.44
N LYS A 576 19.59 -37.91 -7.59
CA LYS A 576 20.46 -38.93 -6.99
C LYS A 576 20.74 -40.06 -7.97
N ILE A 577 21.99 -40.51 -8.03
CA ILE A 577 22.44 -41.64 -8.84
C ILE A 577 22.97 -42.76 -7.94
N THR A 578 22.80 -44.00 -8.40
CA THR A 578 23.28 -45.20 -7.71
C THR A 578 24.79 -45.41 -7.91
N ALA A 579 25.39 -46.34 -7.16
CA ALA A 579 26.80 -46.71 -7.30
C ALA A 579 27.21 -47.15 -8.73
N ASP A 580 26.25 -47.64 -9.52
CA ASP A 580 26.47 -48.04 -10.92
C ASP A 580 26.35 -46.87 -11.92
N GLY A 581 26.05 -45.66 -11.44
CA GLY A 581 25.87 -44.48 -12.28
C GLY A 581 24.51 -44.38 -12.98
N ARG A 582 23.52 -45.19 -12.57
CA ARG A 582 22.13 -45.11 -13.06
C ARG A 582 21.33 -44.09 -12.26
N GLU A 583 20.39 -43.41 -12.92
CA GLU A 583 19.38 -42.60 -12.23
C GLU A 583 18.58 -43.45 -11.27
N LEU A 584 18.33 -42.93 -10.08
CA LEU A 584 17.46 -43.57 -9.11
C LEU A 584 16.01 -43.36 -9.56
N GLU A 585 15.29 -44.45 -9.84
CA GLU A 585 13.83 -44.37 -10.00
C GLU A 585 13.20 -44.13 -8.62
N VAL A 586 12.59 -42.97 -8.44
CA VAL A 586 11.99 -42.55 -7.17
C VAL A 586 10.47 -42.69 -7.26
N ASP A 587 9.86 -43.48 -6.36
CA ASP A 587 8.41 -43.45 -6.18
C ASP A 587 8.02 -42.05 -5.64
N PRO A 588 6.98 -41.38 -6.19
CA PRO A 588 6.50 -40.09 -5.70
C PRO A 588 6.25 -40.01 -4.19
N ARG A 589 5.97 -41.14 -3.52
CA ARG A 589 5.76 -41.23 -2.07
C ARG A 589 7.07 -41.17 -1.28
N ASP A 590 8.17 -41.64 -1.85
CA ASP A 590 9.49 -41.71 -1.21
C ASP A 590 10.29 -40.41 -1.39
N LEU A 591 9.80 -39.49 -2.23
CA LEU A 591 10.43 -38.19 -2.49
C LEU A 591 10.62 -37.36 -1.21
N TYR A 592 9.66 -37.41 -0.28
CA TYR A 592 9.73 -36.72 1.01
C TYR A 592 10.77 -37.31 1.96
N ASP A 593 10.99 -38.62 1.93
CA ASP A 593 12.04 -39.26 2.74
C ASP A 593 13.42 -38.97 2.14
N MET A 594 13.54 -38.87 0.82
CA MET A 594 14.80 -38.47 0.16
C MET A 594 15.18 -37.00 0.40
N LEU A 595 14.18 -36.13 0.62
CA LEU A 595 14.33 -34.71 0.93
C LEU A 595 15.00 -34.44 2.29
N GLU A 596 14.92 -35.37 3.24
CA GLU A 596 15.46 -35.21 4.60
C GLU A 596 16.75 -36.03 4.84
N LEU A 597 17.29 -36.70 3.81
CA LEU A 597 18.47 -37.56 3.96
C LEU A 597 19.75 -36.78 4.33
N ASP A 598 19.86 -35.53 3.92
CA ASP A 598 20.99 -34.64 4.24
C ASP A 598 20.96 -34.16 5.70
N ARG A 599 19.78 -34.11 6.32
CA ARG A 599 19.56 -33.74 7.72
C ARG A 599 19.67 -34.92 8.68
N ARG A 600 19.71 -36.16 8.18
CA ARG A 600 19.78 -37.37 9.00
C ARG A 600 21.21 -37.84 9.20
N THR A 601 21.70 -37.70 10.43
CA THR A 601 23.07 -38.09 10.83
C THR A 601 23.36 -39.58 10.60
N ASP A 602 22.35 -40.45 10.63
CA ASP A 602 22.52 -41.90 10.42
C ASP A 602 22.55 -42.33 8.94
N ARG A 603 22.28 -41.42 7.99
CA ARG A 603 22.19 -41.73 6.55
C ARG A 603 23.15 -40.95 5.67
N ILE A 604 23.75 -39.88 6.18
CA ILE A 604 24.80 -39.14 5.49
C ILE A 604 26.12 -39.95 5.49
N LEU A 605 26.77 -40.04 4.33
CA LEU A 605 28.08 -40.66 4.15
C LEU A 605 29.09 -39.60 3.68
N PRO A 606 30.40 -39.83 3.82
CA PRO A 606 31.40 -38.88 3.33
C PRO A 606 31.27 -38.55 1.84
N ASN A 607 30.78 -39.50 1.04
CA ASN A 607 30.72 -39.42 -0.42
C ASN A 607 29.30 -39.61 -1.00
N GLY A 608 28.25 -39.54 -0.18
CA GLY A 608 26.86 -39.72 -0.62
C GLY A 608 25.89 -40.00 0.53
N TYR A 609 24.89 -40.84 0.27
CA TYR A 609 23.80 -41.16 1.17
C TYR A 609 23.52 -42.66 1.21
N CYS A 610 23.01 -43.13 2.34
CA CYS A 610 22.48 -44.48 2.51
C CYS A 610 20.95 -44.48 2.42
N LEU A 611 20.40 -45.15 1.41
CA LEU A 611 18.96 -45.35 1.18
C LEU A 611 18.38 -46.53 1.97
N LEU A 612 19.13 -47.08 2.93
CA LEU A 612 18.62 -48.15 3.79
C LEU A 612 17.50 -47.58 4.68
N PRO A 613 16.33 -48.23 4.78
CA PRO A 613 15.20 -47.70 5.55
C PRO A 613 15.57 -47.35 7.01
N PRO A 614 15.01 -46.28 7.60
CA PRO A 614 15.45 -45.75 8.90
C PRO A 614 15.41 -46.75 10.07
N ARG A 615 14.52 -47.75 10.02
CA ARG A 615 14.40 -48.80 11.05
C ARG A 615 15.47 -49.89 10.95
N GLN A 616 16.32 -49.86 9.91
CA GLN A 616 17.35 -50.86 9.67
C GLN A 616 18.74 -50.28 9.90
N VAL A 617 19.61 -51.07 10.55
CA VAL A 617 20.99 -50.71 10.89
C VAL A 617 21.94 -51.39 9.90
N CYS A 618 22.93 -50.65 9.39
CA CYS A 618 23.93 -51.17 8.46
C CYS A 618 25.10 -51.81 9.23
N GLY A 619 25.40 -53.08 8.96
CA GLY A 619 26.60 -53.77 9.47
C GLY A 619 27.82 -53.70 8.53
N LYS A 620 27.73 -52.99 7.40
CA LYS A 620 28.71 -53.00 6.29
C LYS A 620 29.43 -51.66 6.11
N GLY A 621 29.91 -51.06 7.20
CA GLY A 621 30.39 -49.66 7.27
C GLY A 621 31.45 -49.20 6.25
N ASN A 622 32.09 -50.10 5.49
CA ASN A 622 33.16 -49.78 4.54
C ASN A 622 32.90 -50.23 3.09
N ALA A 623 31.67 -50.62 2.73
CA ALA A 623 31.36 -51.21 1.42
C ALA A 623 30.34 -50.40 0.57
N CYS A 624 30.14 -49.13 0.89
CA CYS A 624 29.07 -48.30 0.33
C CYS A 624 29.13 -48.17 -1.21
N LEU A 625 30.31 -47.97 -1.81
CA LEU A 625 30.49 -47.86 -3.26
C LEU A 625 30.21 -49.15 -4.05
N THR A 626 29.95 -50.24 -3.34
CA THR A 626 29.55 -51.55 -3.90
C THR A 626 28.18 -52.00 -3.39
N CYS A 627 27.47 -51.12 -2.67
CA CYS A 627 26.17 -51.39 -2.06
C CYS A 627 25.04 -50.85 -2.95
N ASP A 628 23.98 -51.64 -3.08
CA ASP A 628 22.73 -51.27 -3.79
C ASP A 628 21.95 -50.14 -3.10
N LYS A 629 22.21 -49.88 -1.81
CA LYS A 629 21.58 -48.80 -1.04
C LYS A 629 22.36 -47.49 -1.09
N PHE A 630 23.48 -47.44 -1.80
CA PHE A 630 24.24 -46.20 -1.93
C PHE A 630 23.66 -45.32 -3.04
N ALA A 631 23.49 -44.04 -2.72
CA ALA A 631 23.16 -43.02 -3.69
C ALA A 631 24.02 -41.78 -3.47
N THR A 632 24.34 -41.04 -4.52
CA THR A 632 25.09 -39.78 -4.44
C THR A 632 24.56 -38.78 -5.46
N ASP A 633 25.03 -37.55 -5.41
CA ASP A 633 24.62 -36.48 -6.33
C ASP A 633 25.80 -35.53 -6.61
N ALA A 634 25.56 -34.50 -7.42
CA ALA A 634 26.59 -33.56 -7.86
C ALA A 634 27.24 -32.76 -6.71
N THR A 635 26.63 -32.72 -5.52
CA THR A 635 27.20 -32.01 -4.36
C THR A 635 28.44 -32.72 -3.79
N PHE A 636 28.55 -34.05 -3.97
CA PHE A 636 29.71 -34.85 -3.53
C PHE A 636 30.81 -34.99 -4.59
N LEU A 637 30.64 -34.37 -5.77
CA LEU A 637 31.60 -34.52 -6.87
C LEU A 637 33.06 -34.21 -6.47
N PRO A 638 33.36 -33.14 -5.69
CA PRO A 638 34.73 -32.88 -5.24
C PRO A 638 35.29 -34.02 -4.37
N GLU A 639 34.49 -34.54 -3.43
CA GLU A 639 34.93 -35.62 -2.54
C GLU A 639 35.11 -36.94 -3.29
N LEU A 640 34.21 -37.24 -4.24
CA LEU A 640 34.31 -38.41 -5.12
C LEU A 640 35.60 -38.38 -5.95
N GLN A 641 35.98 -37.21 -6.48
CA GLN A 641 37.24 -37.03 -7.21
C GLN A 641 38.47 -37.25 -6.31
N ILE A 642 38.45 -36.70 -5.09
CA ILE A 642 39.51 -36.92 -4.10
C ILE A 642 39.63 -38.41 -3.75
N GLN A 643 38.51 -39.09 -3.53
CA GLN A 643 38.48 -40.52 -3.22
C GLN A 643 38.99 -41.38 -4.37
N LEU A 644 38.67 -41.03 -5.63
CA LEU A 644 39.18 -41.74 -6.81
C LEU A 644 40.71 -41.68 -6.90
N VAL A 645 41.29 -40.49 -6.69
CA VAL A 645 42.74 -40.28 -6.69
C VAL A 645 43.41 -41.11 -5.60
N ARG A 646 42.89 -41.02 -4.36
CA ARG A 646 43.43 -41.77 -3.20
C ARG A 646 43.34 -43.28 -3.40
N THR A 647 42.22 -43.78 -3.91
CA THR A 647 42.01 -45.22 -4.17
C THR A 647 42.98 -45.74 -5.22
N THR A 648 43.20 -44.96 -6.28
CA THR A 648 44.15 -45.31 -7.35
C THR A 648 45.59 -45.35 -6.85
N GLN A 649 46.00 -44.37 -6.04
CA GLN A 649 47.33 -44.36 -5.42
C GLN A 649 47.55 -45.57 -4.51
N LEU A 650 46.57 -45.89 -3.65
CA LEU A 650 46.64 -47.04 -2.75
C LEU A 650 46.81 -48.38 -3.51
N ILE A 651 46.10 -48.56 -4.63
CA ILE A 651 46.25 -49.75 -5.48
C ILE A 651 47.69 -49.84 -6.00
N THR A 652 48.22 -48.76 -6.57
CA THR A 652 49.58 -48.72 -7.13
C THR A 652 50.64 -49.05 -6.07
N GLU A 653 50.59 -48.39 -4.91
CA GLU A 653 51.55 -48.59 -3.82
C GLU A 653 51.54 -50.02 -3.29
N ARG A 654 50.34 -50.61 -3.12
CA ARG A 654 50.19 -51.96 -2.58
C ARG A 654 50.63 -53.03 -3.56
N ARG A 655 50.40 -52.83 -4.86
CA ARG A 655 50.92 -53.73 -5.90
C ARG A 655 52.44 -53.73 -5.92
N ALA A 656 53.07 -52.54 -5.91
CA ALA A 656 54.53 -52.41 -5.87
C ALA A 656 55.13 -53.05 -4.60
N THR A 657 54.50 -52.83 -3.44
CA THR A 657 54.93 -53.44 -2.18
C THR A 657 54.79 -54.95 -2.19
N PHE A 658 53.72 -55.48 -2.78
CA PHE A 658 53.51 -56.92 -2.89
C PHE A 658 54.56 -57.57 -3.80
N GLU A 659 54.80 -56.99 -4.98
CA GLU A 659 55.81 -57.45 -5.93
C GLU A 659 57.21 -57.43 -5.31
N ALA A 660 57.57 -56.36 -4.59
CA ALA A 660 58.83 -56.27 -3.86
C ALA A 660 58.99 -57.34 -2.78
N ARG A 661 57.89 -57.84 -2.19
CA ARG A 661 57.92 -58.85 -1.12
C ARG A 661 57.87 -60.28 -1.62
N THR A 662 57.17 -60.56 -2.70
CA THR A 662 56.90 -61.93 -3.18
C THR A 662 57.62 -62.27 -4.48
N GLY A 663 58.23 -61.29 -5.15
CA GLY A 663 58.86 -61.45 -6.46
C GLY A 663 57.88 -61.69 -7.61
N HIS A 664 56.57 -61.64 -7.34
CA HIS A 664 55.51 -61.87 -8.32
C HIS A 664 54.50 -60.72 -8.27
N GLN A 665 53.94 -60.36 -9.42
CA GLN A 665 52.85 -59.40 -9.45
C GLN A 665 51.60 -59.95 -8.75
N MET A 666 50.83 -59.05 -8.13
CA MET A 666 49.56 -59.40 -7.52
C MET A 666 48.59 -59.81 -8.64
N GLY A 667 48.18 -61.08 -8.66
CA GLY A 667 47.25 -61.61 -9.66
C GLY A 667 45.86 -60.95 -9.55
N GLU A 668 45.15 -60.90 -10.67
CA GLU A 668 43.80 -60.30 -10.78
C GLU A 668 42.76 -61.02 -9.89
N ASP A 669 43.00 -62.29 -9.55
CA ASP A 669 42.15 -63.08 -8.64
C ASP A 669 42.34 -62.70 -7.15
N ASN A 670 43.23 -61.74 -6.85
CA ASN A 670 43.43 -61.26 -5.48
C ASN A 670 42.19 -60.51 -4.98
N ILE A 671 41.57 -61.04 -3.92
CA ILE A 671 40.31 -60.52 -3.34
C ILE A 671 40.41 -59.03 -2.97
N TRP A 672 41.56 -58.58 -2.44
CA TRP A 672 41.74 -57.17 -2.08
C TRP A 672 41.85 -56.28 -3.33
N LEU A 673 42.60 -56.73 -4.33
CA LEU A 673 42.78 -56.01 -5.59
C LEU A 673 41.46 -55.90 -6.36
N ALA A 674 40.73 -57.00 -6.47
CA ALA A 674 39.41 -57.05 -7.09
C ALA A 674 38.42 -56.07 -6.42
N GLY A 675 38.37 -56.06 -5.08
CA GLY A 675 37.51 -55.14 -4.33
C GLY A 675 37.87 -53.66 -4.53
N ARG A 676 39.17 -53.32 -4.57
CA ARG A 676 39.63 -51.94 -4.82
C ARG A 676 39.41 -51.50 -6.27
N HIS A 677 39.53 -52.41 -7.24
CA HIS A 677 39.17 -52.13 -8.62
C HIS A 677 37.67 -51.87 -8.76
N GLN A 678 36.81 -52.66 -8.12
CA GLN A 678 35.37 -52.42 -8.12
C GLN A 678 34.99 -51.05 -7.55
N GLU A 679 35.65 -50.63 -6.46
CA GLU A 679 35.47 -49.30 -5.86
C GLU A 679 35.92 -48.16 -6.79
N ARG A 680 37.11 -48.30 -7.40
CA ARG A 680 37.65 -47.33 -8.36
C ARG A 680 36.73 -47.20 -9.58
N ASP A 681 36.22 -48.31 -10.09
CA ASP A 681 35.37 -48.32 -11.27
C ASP A 681 33.98 -47.74 -10.98
N ALA A 682 33.43 -47.97 -9.78
CA ALA A 682 32.21 -47.32 -9.31
C ALA A 682 32.39 -45.79 -9.23
N LEU A 683 33.49 -45.31 -8.63
CA LEU A 683 33.83 -43.88 -8.59
C LEU A 683 33.96 -43.29 -10.00
N GLY A 684 34.64 -44.00 -10.91
CA GLY A 684 34.77 -43.58 -12.31
C GLY A 684 33.42 -43.43 -13.01
N ARG A 685 32.52 -44.42 -12.87
CA ARG A 685 31.17 -44.35 -13.44
C ARG A 685 30.35 -43.19 -12.87
N ILE A 686 30.35 -43.02 -11.55
CA ILE A 686 29.65 -41.92 -10.86
C ILE A 686 30.17 -40.56 -11.36
N ILE A 687 31.49 -40.37 -11.38
CA ILE A 687 32.11 -39.09 -11.79
C ILE A 687 31.83 -38.80 -13.26
N LEU A 688 31.88 -39.80 -14.14
CA LEU A 688 31.53 -39.64 -15.56
C LEU A 688 30.06 -39.25 -15.72
N THR A 689 29.14 -39.96 -15.06
CA THR A 689 27.71 -39.66 -15.10
C THR A 689 27.42 -38.25 -14.60
N LEU A 690 28.01 -37.83 -13.47
CA LEU A 690 27.84 -36.46 -12.95
C LEU A 690 28.53 -35.42 -13.84
N GLY A 691 29.69 -35.74 -14.42
CA GLY A 691 30.45 -34.87 -15.32
C GLY A 691 29.71 -34.57 -16.64
N HIS A 692 29.02 -35.55 -17.22
CA HIS A 692 28.20 -35.38 -18.43
C HIS A 692 26.94 -34.51 -18.23
N THR A 693 26.64 -34.11 -16.99
CA THR A 693 25.51 -33.22 -16.66
C THR A 693 25.91 -31.77 -16.46
N ARG A 694 27.21 -31.44 -16.53
CA ARG A 694 27.75 -30.07 -16.56
C ARG A 694 28.39 -29.80 -17.93
N LEU A 695 28.05 -28.67 -18.54
CA LEU A 695 28.77 -28.15 -19.70
C LEU A 695 30.11 -27.53 -19.22
N ALA A 696 31.08 -27.43 -20.14
CA ALA A 696 32.46 -27.01 -19.86
C ALA A 696 32.62 -25.57 -19.31
N ASP A 697 31.54 -24.78 -19.32
CA ASP A 697 31.47 -23.40 -18.80
C ASP A 697 30.90 -23.30 -17.37
N GLY A 698 30.62 -24.44 -16.72
CA GLY A 698 30.04 -24.49 -15.38
C GLY A 698 28.52 -24.34 -15.35
N THR A 699 27.85 -24.23 -16.51
CA THR A 699 26.38 -24.29 -16.58
C THR A 699 25.90 -25.75 -16.59
N ALA A 700 24.79 -26.00 -15.87
CA ALA A 700 24.14 -27.31 -15.90
C ALA A 700 23.60 -27.56 -17.32
N GLY A 701 23.98 -28.67 -17.93
CA GLY A 701 23.48 -29.05 -19.25
C GLY A 701 21.96 -29.23 -19.23
N ALA A 702 21.29 -28.86 -20.33
CA ALA A 702 19.84 -28.94 -20.45
C ALA A 702 19.31 -30.33 -20.03
N ILE A 703 18.40 -30.32 -19.05
CA ILE A 703 17.81 -31.53 -18.46
C ILE A 703 16.81 -32.15 -19.46
N ARG A 704 17.04 -33.40 -19.85
CA ARG A 704 16.07 -34.22 -20.60
C ARG A 704 15.07 -34.82 -19.61
N GLY A 705 13.78 -34.54 -19.79
CA GLY A 705 12.72 -35.27 -19.10
C GLY A 705 12.56 -36.68 -19.69
N ALA A 706 12.17 -37.65 -18.87
CA ALA A 706 11.79 -38.98 -19.34
C ALA A 706 10.60 -38.86 -20.32
N GLY A 707 10.78 -39.31 -21.58
CA GLY A 707 9.69 -39.49 -22.55
C GLY A 707 9.50 -38.42 -23.63
N VAL A 708 10.45 -37.52 -23.90
CA VAL A 708 10.32 -36.54 -25.00
C VAL A 708 11.48 -36.68 -25.99
N GLU A 709 11.19 -37.08 -27.24
CA GLU A 709 12.16 -36.98 -28.34
C GLU A 709 12.47 -35.51 -28.67
N ALA A 710 13.75 -35.21 -28.90
CA ALA A 710 14.24 -33.86 -29.13
C ALA A 710 13.58 -33.24 -30.38
N ARG A 711 12.95 -32.07 -30.23
CA ARG A 711 12.79 -31.14 -31.36
C ARG A 711 14.16 -30.55 -31.66
N THR A 712 14.79 -31.04 -32.71
CA THR A 712 16.08 -30.58 -33.25
C THR A 712 15.97 -29.37 -34.18
N GLU A 713 14.98 -28.49 -33.97
CA GLU A 713 14.91 -27.24 -34.73
C GLU A 713 15.72 -26.15 -34.03
N ALA A 714 16.85 -25.79 -34.65
CA ALA A 714 17.65 -24.65 -34.26
C ALA A 714 16.81 -23.37 -34.29
N ILE A 715 16.70 -22.71 -33.14
CA ILE A 715 16.17 -21.34 -33.03
C ILE A 715 17.25 -20.40 -33.59
N THR A 716 17.39 -20.38 -34.91
CA THR A 716 18.03 -19.30 -35.66
C THR A 716 17.22 -19.10 -36.94
N GLY A 717 16.16 -18.32 -36.84
CA GLY A 717 15.35 -17.89 -37.97
C GLY A 717 14.93 -16.44 -37.75
N LYS A 718 15.53 -15.54 -38.53
CA LYS A 718 15.20 -14.11 -38.62
C LYS A 718 13.70 -13.89 -38.76
N GLU A 719 13.21 -12.87 -38.08
CA GLU A 719 11.97 -12.18 -38.43
C GLU A 719 12.09 -11.62 -39.86
N ASP A 720 11.26 -12.09 -40.77
CA ASP A 720 10.88 -11.36 -41.98
C ASP A 720 9.35 -11.36 -42.10
N ASN A 721 8.80 -10.14 -42.07
CA ASN A 721 7.52 -9.64 -42.60
C ASN A 721 6.36 -10.63 -42.86
N HIS A 722 5.23 -10.43 -42.15
CA HIS A 722 3.97 -9.90 -42.69
C HIS A 722 3.00 -9.48 -41.57
#